data_AF-A0A9X8G9Q8-F1
#
_entry.id   AF-A0A9X8G9Q8-F1
#
_cell.length_a   1.000
_cell.length_b   1.000
_cell.length_c   1.000
_cell.angle_alpha   90.00
_cell.angle_beta   90.00
_cell.angle_gamma   90.00
#
_symmetry.space_group_name_H-M   'P 1'
#
loop_
_entity.id
_entity.type
_entity.pdbx_description
1 polymer ?
#
loop_
_entity_poly.entity_id
_entity_poly.type
_entity_poly.pdbx_seq_one_letter_code
_entity_poly.pdbx_strand_id
1 'polypeptide(L)'
;MSERLCSVEGCVGKHQARGLCSKHYTEYRRSLQPKKPKFTIPKEELVKLYVEDGLNDKQIAELKGTYPLKVSKLREKYGIAKRTLKDVIPKEELYELYVMNGLTDIQIAKLKNVGDTTIFRLRNEYGIESSHRSYLTQEQLYQLYVVDGLYDEEIAKLTGYHKDSISKWRRDYGIKAHSRKGTKKKGTKRRSIIVKEQLYRLYTIDGLTDKQIAEQIGITSSHVSYLRKSRGIETRPTIVAKSIPYVESVLTKLGFQVTNIREIKYNATHDLLLNDKIRIDVRTTESLQRNNTELKFKLLDSDDSNLKTSDIRFRVSSGRTKRDLHLTCEYIICVGYLNEKPHCWVIPSKDLRKDLQGISISPYAENSKYEIYAEAWNLIKPVKKEILTKKELERLYVKENLSDSRIAKRVGVSTATIGNLRRAYGIEAKRDIQEMSKQELEKLYVEEGLTDKEIAERKGTYPTKIRRLREKYGIETKSRATISKEELTKLYVDEGMSDKEIAKQKDVSLETVYRLRREYGIKSRPSVPILTKEQLYQLYVVQRLSDSKIGDIYKVSKKTIAKLRKEYNIETNPTISLVTKEQLHHLYVEKEMSDGQIGKLFGVTRESILKYRNKYGIATRLTIANKAIQDVGNHLVQLGFHVVNIRGVDYASFYDLLLNNRLRIDIKATEYVTKDGFFKFKLLDKDESNYIGSNSRLIVDSGRTKRNLHDTCDFVICVGYYNNKPYTWVIPSKDLRKDLQGITINPNLENSRYLRYSEAWHLLR
;
A
#
# COMPACT_ATOMS: atom_id res chain seq x y z
N MET A 1 -2.24 12.95 38.30
CA MET A 1 -2.96 14.19 37.90
C MET A 1 -4.44 13.84 37.76
N SER A 2 -5.34 14.51 38.49
CA SER A 2 -6.78 14.23 38.38
C SER A 2 -7.33 14.77 37.04
N GLU A 3 -8.17 13.98 36.37
CA GLU A 3 -8.83 14.41 35.14
C GLU A 3 -9.87 15.50 35.45
N ARG A 4 -9.75 16.66 34.81
CA ARG A 4 -10.71 17.76 34.96
C ARG A 4 -11.98 17.47 34.14
N LEU A 5 -13.15 17.76 34.70
CA LEU A 5 -14.46 17.60 34.04
C LEU A 5 -14.93 18.92 33.43
N CYS A 6 -15.94 18.82 32.57
CA CYS A 6 -16.61 19.95 31.94
C CYS A 6 -17.20 20.89 33.00
N SER A 7 -17.06 22.20 32.80
CA SER A 7 -17.59 23.27 33.65
C SER A 7 -19.08 23.55 33.44
N VAL A 8 -19.77 22.73 32.64
CA VAL A 8 -21.22 22.85 32.44
C VAL A 8 -21.88 21.99 33.51
N GLU A 9 -22.75 22.60 34.31
CA GLU A 9 -23.42 21.95 35.43
C GLU A 9 -24.14 20.67 34.98
N GLY A 10 -23.88 19.55 35.66
CA GLY A 10 -24.40 18.22 35.27
C GLY A 10 -23.66 17.52 34.12
N CYS A 11 -22.62 18.12 33.53
CA CYS A 11 -21.85 17.47 32.45
C CYS A 11 -20.65 16.68 32.98
N VAL A 12 -20.72 15.35 32.88
CA VAL A 12 -19.62 14.43 33.22
C VAL A 12 -18.57 14.26 32.11
N GLY A 13 -18.66 15.07 31.04
CA GLY A 13 -17.74 14.98 29.90
C GLY A 13 -16.34 15.46 30.26
N LYS A 14 -15.30 14.77 29.76
CA LYS A 14 -13.90 15.18 29.99
C LYS A 14 -13.63 16.58 29.41
N HIS A 15 -12.99 17.42 30.21
CA HIS A 15 -12.56 18.75 29.82
C HIS A 15 -11.57 18.67 28.65
N GLN A 16 -11.80 19.44 27.58
CA GLN A 16 -10.86 19.56 26.45
C GLN A 16 -10.26 20.97 26.36
N ALA A 17 -11.10 22.02 26.34
CA ALA A 17 -10.64 23.39 26.15
C ALA A 17 -11.64 24.40 26.74
N ARG A 18 -11.13 25.50 27.33
CA ARG A 18 -11.93 26.57 27.96
C ARG A 18 -12.92 26.12 29.04
N GLY A 19 -12.60 25.08 29.81
CA GLY A 19 -13.53 24.53 30.80
C GLY A 19 -14.58 23.59 30.20
N LEU A 20 -14.71 23.50 28.87
CA LEU A 20 -15.78 22.74 28.22
C LEU A 20 -15.34 21.38 27.68
N CYS A 21 -16.27 20.44 27.61
CA CYS A 21 -16.11 19.19 26.87
C CYS A 21 -16.23 19.45 25.36
N SER A 22 -15.81 18.47 24.54
CA SER A 22 -15.90 18.51 23.07
C SER A 22 -17.25 19.05 22.54
N LYS A 23 -18.35 18.58 23.11
CA LYS A 23 -19.71 18.92 22.69
C LYS A 23 -20.03 20.39 22.96
N HIS A 24 -19.87 20.82 24.21
CA HIS A 24 -20.16 22.20 24.62
C HIS A 24 -19.18 23.21 24.02
N TYR A 25 -17.91 22.82 23.81
CA TYR A 25 -16.94 23.66 23.10
C TYR A 25 -17.33 23.88 21.64
N THR A 26 -17.93 22.87 20.99
CA THR A 26 -18.42 22.97 19.60
C THR A 26 -19.65 23.88 19.50
N GLU A 27 -20.57 23.78 20.45
CA GLU A 27 -21.74 24.66 20.54
C GLU A 27 -21.34 26.12 20.80
N TYR A 28 -20.42 26.34 21.74
CA TYR A 28 -19.83 27.66 22.00
C TYR A 28 -19.11 28.24 20.77
N ARG A 29 -18.41 27.42 19.97
CA ARG A 29 -17.80 27.88 18.72
C ARG A 29 -18.82 28.23 17.63
N ARG A 30 -20.00 27.60 17.64
CA ARG A 30 -21.07 27.88 16.68
C ARG A 30 -21.82 29.17 17.02
N SER A 31 -21.96 29.51 18.31
CA SER A 31 -22.56 30.78 18.72
C SER A 31 -21.66 31.99 18.40
N LEU A 32 -20.35 31.78 18.25
CA LEU A 32 -19.38 32.83 17.89
C LEU A 32 -19.26 33.13 16.38
N GLN A 33 -19.97 32.41 15.50
CA GLN A 33 -19.90 32.65 14.05
C GLN A 33 -21.09 33.44 13.52
N PRO A 34 -20.88 34.51 12.73
CA PRO A 34 -21.98 35.21 12.06
C PRO A 34 -22.61 34.32 10.99
N LYS A 35 -23.94 34.15 11.02
CA LYS A 35 -24.68 33.34 10.04
C LYS A 35 -24.65 34.06 8.68
N LYS A 36 -24.16 33.38 7.63
CA LYS A 36 -24.22 33.90 6.25
C LYS A 36 -25.69 34.12 5.83
N PRO A 37 -25.99 35.21 5.09
CA PRO A 37 -27.35 35.49 4.64
C PRO A 37 -27.85 34.37 3.72
N LYS A 38 -29.09 33.93 3.92
CA LYS A 38 -29.72 32.89 3.10
C LYS A 38 -30.12 33.51 1.75
N PHE A 39 -29.71 32.89 0.65
CA PHE A 39 -30.21 33.22 -0.67
C PHE A 39 -31.72 32.92 -0.75
N THR A 40 -32.53 33.91 -1.14
CA THR A 40 -33.99 33.79 -1.26
C THR A 40 -34.47 34.50 -2.52
N ILE A 41 -35.44 33.91 -3.20
CA ILE A 41 -36.27 34.57 -4.22
C ILE A 41 -37.65 34.77 -3.56
N PRO A 42 -38.26 35.97 -3.60
CA PRO A 42 -39.63 36.18 -3.16
C PRO A 42 -40.62 35.23 -3.85
N LYS A 43 -41.70 34.85 -3.15
CA LYS A 43 -42.68 33.90 -3.70
C LYS A 43 -43.34 34.43 -4.97
N GLU A 44 -43.78 35.69 -4.96
CA GLU A 44 -44.41 36.35 -6.11
C GLU A 44 -43.49 36.35 -7.33
N GLU A 45 -42.21 36.69 -7.12
CA GLU A 45 -41.23 36.70 -8.20
C GLU A 45 -40.97 35.30 -8.76
N LEU A 46 -40.91 34.28 -7.90
CA LEU A 46 -40.72 32.89 -8.35
C LEU A 46 -41.97 32.36 -9.08
N VAL A 47 -43.18 32.78 -8.66
CA VAL A 47 -44.44 32.47 -9.35
C VAL A 47 -44.45 33.13 -10.72
N LYS A 48 -44.12 34.42 -10.82
CA LYS A 48 -44.02 35.11 -12.11
C LYS A 48 -43.06 34.41 -13.06
N LEU A 49 -41.82 34.17 -12.63
CA LEU A 49 -40.79 33.57 -13.48
C LEU A 49 -41.13 32.13 -13.91
N TYR A 50 -41.72 31.33 -13.02
CA TYR A 50 -41.97 29.90 -13.28
C TYR A 50 -43.36 29.62 -13.88
N VAL A 51 -44.39 30.37 -13.47
CA VAL A 51 -45.78 30.15 -13.88
C VAL A 51 -46.14 31.06 -15.06
N GLU A 52 -45.89 32.36 -14.97
CA GLU A 52 -46.27 33.33 -16.01
C GLU A 52 -45.26 33.35 -17.17
N ASP A 53 -43.98 33.52 -16.88
CA ASP A 53 -42.92 33.64 -17.90
C ASP A 53 -42.45 32.29 -18.45
N GLY A 54 -42.90 31.19 -17.84
CA GLY A 54 -42.66 29.83 -18.31
C GLY A 54 -41.22 29.32 -18.23
N LEU A 55 -40.36 29.97 -17.45
CA LEU A 55 -38.97 29.56 -17.28
C LEU A 55 -38.86 28.30 -16.40
N ASN A 56 -37.89 27.44 -16.72
CA ASN A 56 -37.59 26.26 -15.90
C ASN A 56 -36.60 26.58 -14.75
N ASP A 57 -36.50 25.67 -13.77
CA ASP A 57 -35.63 25.83 -12.59
C ASP A 57 -34.16 26.13 -12.96
N LYS A 58 -33.67 25.70 -14.14
CA LYS A 58 -32.32 25.97 -14.63
C LYS A 58 -32.19 27.41 -15.14
N GLN A 59 -33.13 27.87 -15.96
CA GLN A 59 -33.14 29.23 -16.51
C GLN A 59 -33.29 30.27 -15.40
N ILE A 60 -34.17 30.02 -14.42
CA ILE A 60 -34.34 30.90 -13.26
C ILE A 60 -33.05 30.95 -12.42
N ALA A 61 -32.34 29.82 -12.29
CA ALA A 61 -31.08 29.80 -11.57
C ALA A 61 -29.98 30.60 -12.25
N GLU A 62 -29.90 30.52 -13.58
CA GLU A 62 -28.96 31.29 -14.40
C GLU A 62 -29.27 32.80 -14.31
N LEU A 63 -30.56 33.18 -14.42
CA LEU A 63 -31.03 34.56 -14.26
C LEU A 63 -30.72 35.14 -12.87
N LYS A 64 -30.81 34.32 -11.82
CA LYS A 64 -30.63 34.75 -10.42
C LYS A 64 -29.23 34.47 -9.85
N GLY A 65 -28.26 34.09 -10.69
CA GLY A 65 -26.87 33.85 -10.27
C GLY A 65 -26.75 32.75 -9.20
N THR A 66 -27.52 31.68 -9.33
CA THR A 66 -27.64 30.61 -8.33
C THR A 66 -27.62 29.22 -8.98
N TYR A 67 -27.90 28.18 -8.21
CA TYR A 67 -27.93 26.80 -8.69
C TYR A 67 -29.38 26.30 -8.82
N PRO A 68 -29.71 25.48 -9.85
CA PRO A 68 -31.07 24.99 -10.10
C PRO A 68 -31.71 24.30 -8.89
N LEU A 69 -30.91 23.58 -8.09
CA LEU A 69 -31.38 22.91 -6.89
C LEU A 69 -31.88 23.89 -5.81
N LYS A 70 -31.31 25.10 -5.71
CA LYS A 70 -31.80 26.12 -4.77
C LYS A 70 -33.16 26.67 -5.20
N VAL A 71 -33.36 26.86 -6.50
CA VAL A 71 -34.64 27.29 -7.08
C VAL A 71 -35.71 26.21 -6.90
N SER A 72 -35.40 24.95 -7.20
CA SER A 72 -36.33 23.81 -6.99
C SER A 72 -36.77 23.70 -5.52
N LYS A 73 -35.85 23.88 -4.56
CA LYS A 73 -36.18 23.87 -3.14
C LYS A 73 -37.05 25.04 -2.71
N LEU A 74 -36.82 26.25 -3.28
CA LEU A 74 -37.68 27.40 -3.02
C LEU A 74 -39.07 27.21 -3.63
N ARG A 75 -39.14 26.62 -4.82
CA ARG A 75 -40.39 26.26 -5.53
C ARG A 75 -41.22 25.27 -4.71
N GLU A 76 -40.60 24.18 -4.24
CA GLU A 76 -41.22 23.21 -3.33
C GLU A 76 -41.67 23.86 -2.01
N LYS A 77 -40.82 24.69 -1.40
CA LYS A 77 -41.14 25.40 -0.16
C LYS A 77 -42.34 26.34 -0.31
N TYR A 78 -42.52 26.97 -1.47
CA TYR A 78 -43.63 27.87 -1.74
C TYR A 78 -44.88 27.16 -2.28
N GLY A 79 -44.85 25.84 -2.45
CA GLY A 79 -45.97 25.03 -2.93
C GLY A 79 -46.23 25.19 -4.43
N ILE A 80 -45.24 25.60 -5.21
CA ILE A 80 -45.39 25.76 -6.66
C ILE A 80 -45.18 24.38 -7.32
N ALA A 81 -46.26 23.82 -7.87
CA ALA A 81 -46.24 22.50 -8.50
C ALA A 81 -45.26 22.44 -9.67
N LYS A 82 -44.57 21.32 -9.81
CA LYS A 82 -43.68 21.07 -10.95
C LYS A 82 -44.55 20.79 -12.19
N ARG A 83 -44.29 21.49 -13.30
CA ARG A 83 -44.97 21.21 -14.58
C ARG A 83 -44.74 19.76 -14.98
N THR A 84 -45.82 19.06 -15.32
CA THR A 84 -45.74 17.73 -15.92
C THR A 84 -45.37 17.87 -17.40
N LEU A 85 -44.86 16.80 -18.00
CA LEU A 85 -44.49 16.79 -19.42
C LEU A 85 -45.67 17.12 -20.35
N LYS A 86 -46.91 16.86 -19.90
CA LYS A 86 -48.15 17.13 -20.64
C LYS A 86 -48.53 18.62 -20.62
N ASP A 87 -48.12 19.35 -19.58
CA ASP A 87 -48.36 20.79 -19.44
C ASP A 87 -47.43 21.63 -20.33
N VAL A 88 -46.32 21.03 -20.79
CA VAL A 88 -45.30 21.72 -21.60
C VAL A 88 -45.63 21.65 -23.09
N ILE A 89 -46.28 20.58 -23.55
CA ILE A 89 -46.73 20.40 -24.95
C ILE A 89 -48.06 19.62 -24.94
N PRO A 90 -49.20 20.32 -25.05
CA PRO A 90 -50.52 19.70 -25.16
C PRO A 90 -50.63 18.81 -26.41
N LYS A 91 -51.63 17.92 -26.42
CA LYS A 91 -51.83 16.98 -27.52
C LYS A 91 -52.12 17.70 -28.84
N GLU A 92 -52.92 18.75 -28.78
CA GLU A 92 -53.35 19.57 -29.91
C GLU A 92 -52.14 20.28 -30.54
N GLU A 93 -51.30 20.89 -29.70
CA GLU A 93 -50.08 21.56 -30.14
C GLU A 93 -49.06 20.57 -30.74
N LEU A 94 -48.89 19.40 -30.13
CA LEU A 94 -48.00 18.38 -30.68
C LEU A 94 -48.53 17.83 -32.01
N TYR A 95 -49.85 17.68 -32.15
CA TYR A 95 -50.50 17.27 -33.39
C TYR A 95 -50.33 18.33 -34.48
N GLU A 96 -50.51 19.61 -34.17
CA GLU A 96 -50.29 20.70 -35.12
C GLU A 96 -48.83 20.74 -35.60
N LEU A 97 -47.87 20.72 -34.67
CA LEU A 97 -46.45 20.77 -35.02
C LEU A 97 -45.99 19.56 -35.84
N TYR A 98 -46.50 18.37 -35.53
CA TYR A 98 -46.06 17.12 -36.15
C TYR A 98 -46.84 16.80 -37.44
N VAL A 99 -48.17 16.87 -37.40
CA VAL A 99 -49.06 16.44 -38.48
C VAL A 99 -49.35 17.59 -39.45
N MET A 100 -49.66 18.79 -38.97
CA MET A 100 -50.02 19.93 -39.82
C MET A 100 -48.78 20.64 -40.37
N ASN A 101 -47.78 20.87 -39.52
CA ASN A 101 -46.55 21.59 -39.88
C ASN A 101 -45.43 20.65 -40.36
N GLY A 102 -45.63 19.33 -40.27
CA GLY A 102 -44.70 18.33 -40.79
C GLY A 102 -43.33 18.29 -40.10
N LEU A 103 -43.19 18.83 -38.89
CA LEU A 103 -41.92 18.83 -38.18
C LEU A 103 -41.58 17.45 -37.62
N THR A 104 -40.28 17.09 -37.65
CA THR A 104 -39.79 15.83 -37.05
C THR A 104 -39.68 15.92 -35.53
N ASP A 105 -39.68 14.76 -34.85
CA ASP A 105 -39.49 14.68 -33.38
C ASP A 105 -38.26 15.48 -32.90
N ILE A 106 -37.18 15.48 -33.70
CA ILE A 106 -35.94 16.22 -33.41
C ILE A 106 -36.12 17.73 -33.56
N GLN A 107 -36.83 18.18 -34.60
CA GLN A 107 -37.10 19.60 -34.84
C GLN A 107 -38.03 20.16 -33.77
N ILE A 108 -39.08 19.43 -33.41
CA ILE A 108 -40.01 19.80 -32.33
C ILE A 108 -39.26 19.87 -30.99
N ALA A 109 -38.37 18.90 -30.71
CA ALA A 109 -37.58 18.89 -29.49
C ALA A 109 -36.66 20.12 -29.36
N LYS A 110 -36.04 20.54 -30.47
CA LYS A 110 -35.25 21.78 -30.51
C LYS A 110 -36.12 23.02 -30.33
N LEU A 111 -37.27 23.07 -31.01
CA LEU A 111 -38.21 24.19 -30.92
C LEU A 111 -38.76 24.38 -29.50
N LYS A 112 -39.04 23.27 -28.81
CA LYS A 112 -39.60 23.25 -27.45
C LYS A 112 -38.55 23.14 -26.35
N ASN A 113 -37.27 23.12 -26.71
CA ASN A 113 -36.13 23.00 -25.79
C ASN A 113 -36.25 21.82 -24.79
N VAL A 114 -36.68 20.67 -25.32
CA VAL A 114 -36.79 19.40 -24.59
C VAL A 114 -35.97 18.32 -25.30
N GLY A 115 -35.80 17.15 -24.68
CA GLY A 115 -35.12 16.02 -25.33
C GLY A 115 -35.94 15.44 -26.48
N ASP A 116 -35.30 15.00 -27.55
CA ASP A 116 -35.90 14.30 -28.71
C ASP A 116 -36.70 13.04 -28.29
N THR A 117 -36.14 12.26 -27.37
CA THR A 117 -36.80 11.11 -26.73
C THR A 117 -38.03 11.50 -25.91
N THR A 118 -38.15 12.75 -25.49
CA THR A 118 -39.33 13.26 -24.77
C THR A 118 -40.49 13.49 -25.73
N ILE A 119 -40.23 14.09 -26.89
CA ILE A 119 -41.23 14.27 -27.96
C ILE A 119 -41.71 12.93 -28.50
N PHE A 120 -40.78 12.00 -28.77
CA PHE A 120 -41.13 10.65 -29.21
C PHE A 120 -42.07 9.93 -28.24
N ARG A 121 -41.81 10.04 -26.92
CA ARG A 121 -42.68 9.43 -25.89
C ARG A 121 -44.05 10.09 -25.83
N LEU A 122 -44.10 11.42 -25.81
CA LEU A 122 -45.36 12.19 -25.81
C LEU A 122 -46.21 11.88 -27.05
N ARG A 123 -45.58 11.80 -28.22
CA ARG A 123 -46.23 11.46 -29.50
C ARG A 123 -46.86 10.07 -29.45
N ASN A 124 -46.11 9.06 -28.98
CA ASN A 124 -46.63 7.70 -28.82
C ASN A 124 -47.73 7.61 -27.75
N GLU A 125 -47.57 8.31 -26.63
CA GLU A 125 -48.55 8.31 -25.54
C GLU A 125 -49.86 9.01 -25.94
N TYR A 126 -49.79 10.04 -26.79
CA TYR A 126 -50.98 10.71 -27.34
C TYR A 126 -51.61 9.99 -28.54
N GLY A 127 -50.97 8.92 -29.03
CA GLY A 127 -51.45 8.13 -30.17
C GLY A 127 -51.32 8.87 -31.50
N ILE A 128 -50.35 9.76 -31.65
CA ILE A 128 -50.08 10.47 -32.90
C ILE A 128 -49.20 9.56 -33.77
N GLU A 129 -49.82 8.89 -34.73
CA GLU A 129 -49.14 7.99 -35.67
C GLU A 129 -48.11 8.74 -36.52
N SER A 130 -46.97 8.10 -36.82
CA SER A 130 -45.92 8.73 -37.62
C SER A 130 -46.38 8.85 -39.08
N SER A 131 -46.86 10.03 -39.49
CA SER A 131 -47.18 10.34 -40.88
C SER A 131 -45.94 10.55 -41.76
N HIS A 132 -44.76 10.72 -41.17
CA HIS A 132 -43.50 10.68 -41.91
C HIS A 132 -43.19 9.24 -42.32
N ARG A 133 -43.44 8.92 -43.60
CA ARG A 133 -42.98 7.69 -44.28
C ARG A 133 -41.52 7.46 -43.93
N SER A 134 -41.26 6.56 -42.99
CA SER A 134 -39.94 6.37 -42.38
C SER A 134 -38.94 5.66 -43.30
N TYR A 135 -39.24 5.56 -44.59
CA TYR A 135 -38.46 4.88 -45.61
C TYR A 135 -38.66 5.57 -46.96
N LEU A 136 -37.57 5.72 -47.72
CA LEU A 136 -37.70 5.95 -49.16
C LEU A 136 -38.32 4.69 -49.77
N THR A 137 -39.31 4.86 -50.64
CA THR A 137 -39.85 3.75 -51.44
C THR A 137 -38.78 3.23 -52.40
N GLN A 138 -38.94 2.00 -52.88
CA GLN A 138 -38.01 1.39 -53.83
C GLN A 138 -37.87 2.24 -55.10
N GLU A 139 -38.98 2.79 -55.60
CA GLU A 139 -39.02 3.65 -56.78
C GLU A 139 -38.28 4.98 -56.54
N GLN A 140 -38.51 5.62 -55.40
CA GLN A 140 -37.85 6.88 -55.04
C GLN A 140 -36.33 6.68 -54.87
N LEU A 141 -35.91 5.59 -54.22
CA LEU A 141 -34.51 5.30 -54.04
C LEU A 141 -33.84 4.88 -55.36
N TYR A 142 -34.56 4.19 -56.25
CA TYR A 142 -34.09 3.86 -57.60
C TYR A 142 -33.93 5.12 -58.46
N GLN A 143 -34.89 6.04 -58.42
CA GLN A 143 -34.79 7.32 -59.15
C GLN A 143 -33.54 8.10 -58.70
N LEU A 144 -33.38 8.33 -57.40
CA LEU A 144 -32.24 9.11 -56.87
C LEU A 144 -30.89 8.43 -57.10
N TYR A 145 -30.82 7.10 -56.96
CA TYR A 145 -29.55 6.38 -56.99
C TYR A 145 -29.15 5.93 -58.40
N VAL A 146 -30.10 5.41 -59.20
CA VAL A 146 -29.84 4.82 -60.51
C VAL A 146 -30.05 5.81 -61.65
N VAL A 147 -31.11 6.61 -61.59
CA VAL A 147 -31.45 7.56 -62.67
C VAL A 147 -30.69 8.87 -62.50
N ASP A 148 -30.74 9.46 -61.29
CA ASP A 148 -30.10 10.74 -60.99
C ASP A 148 -28.61 10.57 -60.61
N GLY A 149 -28.16 9.33 -60.43
CA GLY A 149 -26.75 8.97 -60.22
C GLY A 149 -26.14 9.38 -58.87
N LEU A 150 -26.97 9.75 -57.89
CA LEU A 150 -26.51 10.21 -56.58
C LEU A 150 -26.00 9.06 -55.71
N TYR A 151 -24.99 9.32 -54.89
CA TYR A 151 -24.44 8.34 -53.95
C TYR A 151 -25.18 8.36 -52.60
N ASP A 152 -25.05 7.29 -51.81
CA ASP A 152 -25.71 7.13 -50.49
C ASP A 152 -25.52 8.37 -49.57
N GLU A 153 -24.36 9.04 -49.65
CA GLU A 153 -24.04 10.27 -48.89
C GLU A 153 -24.78 11.52 -49.36
N GLU A 154 -25.00 11.64 -50.66
CA GLU A 154 -25.69 12.77 -51.27
C GLU A 154 -27.18 12.64 -51.05
N ILE A 155 -27.72 11.42 -51.20
CA ILE A 155 -29.11 11.10 -50.87
C ILE A 155 -29.38 11.35 -49.38
N ALA A 156 -28.47 10.95 -48.49
CA ALA A 156 -28.59 11.21 -47.05
C ALA A 156 -28.67 12.71 -46.73
N LYS A 157 -27.86 13.54 -47.40
CA LYS A 157 -27.89 15.00 -47.24
C LYS A 157 -29.16 15.62 -47.83
N LEU A 158 -29.58 15.14 -49.00
CA LEU A 158 -30.75 15.63 -49.72
C LEU A 158 -32.06 15.31 -48.97
N THR A 159 -32.13 14.12 -48.37
CA THR A 159 -33.35 13.58 -47.74
C THR A 159 -33.39 13.74 -46.23
N GLY A 160 -32.26 14.09 -45.59
CA GLY A 160 -32.14 14.25 -44.13
C GLY A 160 -32.05 12.93 -43.36
N TYR A 161 -32.08 11.78 -44.04
CA TYR A 161 -31.89 10.47 -43.41
C TYR A 161 -30.42 10.16 -43.14
N HIS A 162 -30.16 9.30 -42.13
CA HIS A 162 -28.81 8.81 -41.89
C HIS A 162 -28.34 7.94 -43.06
N LYS A 163 -27.10 8.12 -43.49
CA LYS A 163 -26.49 7.38 -44.61
C LYS A 163 -26.67 5.87 -44.49
N ASP A 164 -26.52 5.33 -43.28
CA ASP A 164 -26.66 3.88 -43.04
C ASP A 164 -28.09 3.37 -43.30
N SER A 165 -29.11 4.21 -43.12
CA SER A 165 -30.49 3.91 -43.47
C SER A 165 -30.66 3.81 -44.99
N ILE A 166 -30.08 4.76 -45.73
CA ILE A 166 -30.08 4.75 -47.21
C ILE A 166 -29.34 3.52 -47.75
N SER A 167 -28.13 3.23 -47.25
CA SER A 167 -27.35 2.06 -47.65
C SER A 167 -28.01 0.74 -47.27
N LYS A 168 -28.83 0.72 -46.20
CA LYS A 168 -29.62 -0.44 -45.82
C LYS A 168 -30.79 -0.63 -46.79
N TRP A 169 -31.62 0.39 -46.99
CA TRP A 169 -32.75 0.31 -47.93
C TRP A 169 -32.31 -0.01 -49.36
N ARG A 170 -31.18 0.53 -49.81
CA ARG A 170 -30.60 0.20 -51.12
C ARG A 170 -30.27 -1.29 -51.25
N ARG A 171 -29.74 -1.91 -50.18
CA ARG A 171 -29.47 -3.36 -50.14
C ARG A 171 -30.76 -4.17 -50.07
N ASP A 172 -31.69 -3.74 -49.22
CA ASP A 172 -32.97 -4.43 -49.01
C ASP A 172 -33.82 -4.42 -50.30
N TYR A 173 -33.76 -3.35 -51.10
CA TYR A 173 -34.40 -3.24 -52.42
C TYR A 173 -33.55 -3.77 -53.59
N GLY A 174 -32.38 -4.37 -53.32
CA GLY A 174 -31.55 -5.01 -54.34
C GLY A 174 -30.86 -4.07 -55.34
N ILE A 175 -30.75 -2.76 -55.03
CA ILE A 175 -30.11 -1.77 -55.89
C ILE A 175 -28.57 -1.88 -55.77
N LYS A 176 -27.90 -2.24 -56.87
CA LYS A 176 -26.45 -2.43 -56.90
C LYS A 176 -25.71 -1.11 -56.67
N ALA A 177 -24.68 -1.15 -55.83
CA ALA A 177 -23.88 0.04 -55.57
C ALA A 177 -23.09 0.47 -56.81
N HIS A 178 -22.94 1.78 -57.03
CA HIS A 178 -22.10 2.32 -58.10
C HIS A 178 -20.68 1.74 -58.02
N SER A 179 -20.17 1.25 -59.15
CA SER A 179 -18.79 0.77 -59.23
C SER A 179 -17.83 1.95 -59.12
N ARG A 180 -16.91 1.93 -58.15
CA ARG A 180 -15.96 3.04 -57.93
C ARG A 180 -15.01 3.19 -59.12
N LYS A 181 -15.28 4.15 -60.02
CA LYS A 181 -14.27 4.69 -60.95
C LYS A 181 -13.46 5.80 -60.26
N GLY A 182 -12.20 5.47 -59.95
CA GLY A 182 -11.02 6.34 -60.03
C GLY A 182 -11.02 7.69 -59.31
N THR A 183 -10.42 7.73 -58.12
CA THR A 183 -9.60 8.88 -57.68
C THR A 183 -8.22 8.40 -57.23
N LYS A 184 -7.18 8.97 -57.87
CA LYS A 184 -5.77 8.66 -57.62
C LYS A 184 -5.31 9.24 -56.27
N LYS A 185 -4.90 8.32 -55.39
CA LYS A 185 -3.83 8.36 -54.36
C LYS A 185 -3.52 9.68 -53.62
N LYS A 186 -3.83 9.67 -52.31
CA LYS A 186 -2.83 9.85 -51.23
C LYS A 186 -3.07 8.80 -50.13
N GLY A 187 -2.14 7.85 -50.02
CA GLY A 187 -1.89 7.08 -48.79
C GLY A 187 -2.84 5.92 -48.45
N THR A 188 -2.89 4.87 -49.27
CA THR A 188 -3.23 3.53 -48.79
C THR A 188 -2.28 3.10 -47.67
N LYS A 189 -2.69 3.21 -46.40
CA LYS A 189 -2.15 2.29 -45.38
C LYS A 189 -2.73 0.92 -45.74
N ARG A 190 -1.85 0.03 -46.23
CA ARG A 190 -2.09 -1.41 -46.37
C ARG A 190 -2.98 -1.87 -45.22
N ARG A 191 -4.09 -2.57 -45.50
CA ARG A 191 -4.67 -3.47 -44.50
C ARG A 191 -3.55 -4.41 -44.10
N SER A 192 -2.93 -4.15 -42.96
CA SER A 192 -1.90 -5.02 -42.41
C SER A 192 -2.61 -6.29 -41.97
N ILE A 193 -2.54 -7.30 -42.84
CA ILE A 193 -2.91 -8.67 -42.52
C ILE A 193 -1.80 -9.16 -41.59
N ILE A 194 -1.90 -8.86 -40.30
CA ILE A 194 -1.02 -9.48 -39.33
C ILE A 194 -1.39 -10.96 -39.26
N VAL A 195 -0.48 -11.82 -39.72
CA VAL A 195 -0.61 -13.28 -39.65
C VAL A 195 -0.41 -13.76 -38.20
N LYS A 196 -0.87 -14.98 -37.88
CA LYS A 196 -0.89 -15.50 -36.51
C LYS A 196 0.50 -15.47 -35.86
N GLU A 197 1.53 -15.84 -36.60
CA GLU A 197 2.92 -15.96 -36.17
C GLU A 197 3.49 -14.59 -35.82
N GLN A 198 3.17 -13.58 -36.63
CA GLN A 198 3.58 -12.21 -36.39
C GLN A 198 2.86 -11.61 -35.17
N LEU A 199 1.57 -11.91 -34.98
CA LEU A 199 0.82 -11.49 -33.80
C LEU A 199 1.33 -12.18 -32.53
N TYR A 200 1.67 -13.47 -32.62
CA TYR A 200 2.28 -14.22 -31.52
C TYR A 200 3.64 -13.65 -31.15
N ARG A 201 4.49 -13.33 -32.13
CA ARG A 201 5.79 -12.70 -31.87
C ARG A 201 5.62 -11.34 -31.19
N LEU A 202 4.82 -10.43 -31.76
CA LEU A 202 4.63 -9.09 -31.19
C LEU A 202 4.02 -9.13 -29.77
N TYR A 203 3.04 -10.00 -29.54
CA TYR A 203 2.32 -10.06 -28.26
C TYR A 203 3.03 -10.90 -27.19
N THR A 204 3.55 -12.07 -27.56
CA THR A 204 4.12 -13.07 -26.63
C THR A 204 5.63 -12.93 -26.49
N ILE A 205 6.36 -12.73 -27.59
CA ILE A 205 7.84 -12.68 -27.58
C ILE A 205 8.33 -11.26 -27.31
N ASP A 206 7.82 -10.27 -28.04
CA ASP A 206 8.23 -8.87 -27.94
C ASP A 206 7.46 -8.12 -26.83
N GLY A 207 6.45 -8.76 -26.22
CA GLY A 207 5.75 -8.28 -25.04
C GLY A 207 4.83 -7.06 -25.25
N LEU A 208 4.54 -6.66 -26.49
CA LEU A 208 3.73 -5.47 -26.78
C LEU A 208 2.27 -5.66 -26.37
N THR A 209 1.63 -4.61 -25.84
CA THR A 209 0.20 -4.62 -25.50
C THR A 209 -0.70 -4.55 -26.74
N ASP A 210 -1.95 -5.00 -26.64
CA ASP A 210 -2.94 -4.89 -27.73
C ASP A 210 -3.06 -3.44 -28.26
N LYS A 211 -2.83 -2.43 -27.41
CA LYS A 211 -2.79 -1.01 -27.78
C LYS A 211 -1.52 -0.63 -28.56
N GLN A 212 -0.35 -1.06 -28.11
CA GLN A 212 0.92 -0.78 -28.80
C GLN A 212 0.98 -1.49 -30.16
N ILE A 213 0.49 -2.73 -30.23
CA ILE A 213 0.33 -3.48 -31.48
C ILE A 213 -0.63 -2.75 -32.42
N ALA A 214 -1.75 -2.27 -31.90
CA ALA A 214 -2.71 -1.45 -32.65
C ALA A 214 -2.09 -0.17 -33.21
N GLU A 215 -1.29 0.55 -32.41
CA GLU A 215 -0.56 1.75 -32.84
C GLU A 215 0.49 1.45 -33.92
N GLN A 216 1.26 0.36 -33.77
CA GLN A 216 2.27 -0.06 -34.74
C GLN A 216 1.66 -0.48 -36.08
N ILE A 217 0.51 -1.15 -36.02
CA ILE A 217 -0.14 -1.76 -37.19
C ILE A 217 -1.16 -0.81 -37.84
N GLY A 218 -1.62 0.20 -37.10
CA GLY A 218 -2.64 1.15 -37.55
C GLY A 218 -4.06 0.59 -37.53
N ILE A 219 -4.39 -0.25 -36.54
CA ILE A 219 -5.75 -0.78 -36.30
C ILE A 219 -6.20 -0.45 -34.86
N THR A 220 -7.42 -0.81 -34.46
CA THR A 220 -7.90 -0.57 -33.09
C THR A 220 -7.43 -1.68 -32.13
N SER A 221 -7.20 -1.35 -30.87
CA SER A 221 -6.80 -2.33 -29.83
C SER A 221 -7.84 -3.44 -29.66
N SER A 222 -9.12 -3.12 -29.80
CA SER A 222 -10.22 -4.10 -29.81
C SER A 222 -10.10 -5.09 -30.97
N HIS A 223 -9.67 -4.63 -32.14
CA HIS A 223 -9.45 -5.49 -33.30
C HIS A 223 -8.23 -6.40 -33.08
N VAL A 224 -7.15 -5.90 -32.47
CA VAL A 224 -6.00 -6.75 -32.09
C VAL A 224 -6.42 -7.83 -31.09
N SER A 225 -7.20 -7.46 -30.06
CA SER A 225 -7.73 -8.42 -29.08
C SER A 225 -8.59 -9.49 -29.73
N TYR A 226 -9.45 -9.12 -30.69
CA TYR A 226 -10.25 -10.05 -31.48
C TYR A 226 -9.35 -11.02 -32.27
N LEU A 227 -8.40 -10.51 -33.05
CA LEU A 227 -7.47 -11.32 -33.85
C LEU A 227 -6.64 -12.28 -33.00
N ARG A 228 -6.26 -11.85 -31.79
CA ARG A 228 -5.51 -12.66 -30.82
C ARG A 228 -6.35 -13.83 -30.34
N LYS A 229 -7.60 -13.56 -29.91
CA LYS A 229 -8.56 -14.59 -29.46
C LYS A 229 -8.94 -15.56 -30.58
N SER A 230 -9.31 -15.05 -31.76
CA SER A 230 -9.76 -15.87 -32.89
C SER A 230 -8.66 -16.79 -33.45
N ARG A 231 -7.40 -16.52 -33.11
CA ARG A 231 -6.23 -17.31 -33.55
C ARG A 231 -5.62 -18.16 -32.43
N GLY A 232 -6.25 -18.21 -31.26
CA GLY A 232 -5.82 -19.04 -30.14
C GLY A 232 -4.56 -18.54 -29.44
N ILE A 233 -4.27 -17.25 -29.48
CA ILE A 233 -3.19 -16.65 -28.67
C ILE A 233 -3.78 -16.26 -27.32
N GLU A 234 -3.36 -16.96 -26.27
CA GLU A 234 -3.93 -16.76 -24.94
C GLU A 234 -3.74 -15.34 -24.40
N THR A 235 -4.71 -14.88 -23.63
CA THR A 235 -4.59 -13.57 -22.98
C THR A 235 -3.61 -13.71 -21.82
N ARG A 236 -2.47 -13.03 -21.91
CA ARG A 236 -1.57 -12.83 -20.76
C ARG A 236 -2.37 -12.57 -19.47
N PRO A 237 -2.11 -13.33 -18.40
CA PRO A 237 -2.80 -13.12 -17.13
C PRO A 237 -2.59 -11.68 -16.69
N THR A 238 -3.67 -11.00 -16.29
CA THR A 238 -3.57 -9.65 -15.72
C THR A 238 -2.68 -9.68 -14.48
N ILE A 239 -2.04 -8.55 -14.15
CA ILE A 239 -1.20 -8.46 -12.94
C ILE A 239 -2.01 -8.87 -11.71
N VAL A 240 -3.29 -8.48 -11.64
CA VAL A 240 -4.21 -8.90 -10.58
C VAL A 240 -4.34 -10.42 -10.53
N ALA A 241 -4.56 -11.07 -11.68
CA ALA A 241 -4.67 -12.53 -11.78
C ALA A 241 -3.36 -13.28 -11.44
N LYS A 242 -2.20 -12.64 -11.58
CA LYS A 242 -0.90 -13.21 -11.14
C LYS A 242 -0.61 -12.95 -9.65
N SER A 243 -1.00 -11.77 -9.15
CA SER A 243 -0.63 -11.31 -7.81
C SER A 243 -1.41 -12.02 -6.71
N ILE A 244 -2.71 -12.26 -6.91
CA ILE A 244 -3.55 -12.90 -5.89
C ILE A 244 -3.05 -14.32 -5.58
N PRO A 245 -2.85 -15.22 -6.56
CA PRO A 245 -2.27 -16.54 -6.29
C PRO A 245 -0.87 -16.50 -5.67
N TYR A 246 -0.06 -15.50 -6.03
CA TYR A 246 1.25 -15.30 -5.41
C TYR A 246 1.12 -14.99 -3.91
N VAL A 247 0.26 -14.03 -3.55
CA VAL A 247 0.01 -13.64 -2.15
C VAL A 247 -0.58 -14.83 -1.37
N GLU A 248 -1.52 -15.57 -1.95
CA GLU A 248 -2.07 -16.80 -1.37
C GLU A 248 -0.98 -17.84 -1.07
N SER A 249 -0.06 -18.06 -2.02
CA SER A 249 1.07 -18.99 -1.84
C SER A 249 1.98 -18.57 -0.69
N VAL A 250 2.30 -17.27 -0.58
CA VAL A 250 3.13 -16.75 0.51
C VAL A 250 2.44 -16.93 1.86
N LEU A 251 1.16 -16.55 1.97
CA LEU A 251 0.40 -16.66 3.23
C LEU A 251 0.17 -18.12 3.64
N THR A 252 -0.06 -19.01 2.68
CA THR A 252 -0.18 -20.46 2.95
C THR A 252 1.13 -21.03 3.49
N LYS A 253 2.28 -20.65 2.92
CA LYS A 253 3.61 -21.04 3.42
C LYS A 253 3.90 -20.51 4.83
N LEU A 254 3.30 -19.38 5.20
CA LEU A 254 3.36 -18.81 6.55
C LEU A 254 2.39 -19.48 7.53
N GLY A 255 1.62 -20.50 7.09
CA GLY A 255 0.76 -21.31 7.93
C GLY A 255 -0.67 -20.79 8.08
N PHE A 256 -1.12 -19.86 7.23
CA PHE A 256 -2.50 -19.38 7.22
C PHE A 256 -3.40 -20.27 6.35
N GLN A 257 -4.63 -20.50 6.80
CA GLN A 257 -5.70 -20.94 5.92
C GLN A 257 -6.19 -19.71 5.13
N VAL A 258 -6.12 -19.77 3.80
CA VAL A 258 -6.44 -18.64 2.92
C VAL A 258 -7.68 -18.97 2.10
N THR A 259 -8.65 -18.06 2.05
CA THR A 259 -9.83 -18.14 1.19
C THR A 259 -9.86 -16.97 0.22
N ASN A 260 -9.95 -17.25 -1.07
CA ASN A 260 -10.11 -16.24 -2.11
C ASN A 260 -11.57 -15.82 -2.23
N ILE A 261 -11.89 -14.62 -1.76
CA ILE A 261 -13.27 -14.14 -1.71
C ILE A 261 -13.74 -13.63 -3.07
N ARG A 262 -12.81 -13.23 -3.97
CA ARG A 262 -13.19 -12.76 -5.32
C ARG A 262 -13.78 -13.86 -6.19
N GLU A 263 -13.30 -15.10 -6.02
CA GLU A 263 -13.85 -16.25 -6.74
C GLU A 263 -15.25 -16.63 -6.25
N ILE A 264 -15.54 -16.37 -4.97
CA ILE A 264 -16.84 -16.66 -4.35
C ILE A 264 -17.85 -15.54 -4.63
N LYS A 265 -17.43 -14.27 -4.51
CA LYS A 265 -18.30 -13.10 -4.61
C LYS A 265 -17.63 -11.95 -5.36
N TYR A 266 -18.14 -11.69 -6.57
CA TYR A 266 -17.64 -10.63 -7.45
C TYR A 266 -17.61 -9.23 -6.79
N ASN A 267 -18.57 -8.92 -5.91
CA ASN A 267 -18.69 -7.62 -5.22
C ASN A 267 -18.11 -7.61 -3.79
N ALA A 268 -17.12 -8.45 -3.51
CA ALA A 268 -16.50 -8.52 -2.19
C ALA A 268 -15.79 -7.22 -1.79
N THR A 269 -15.78 -6.92 -0.49
CA THR A 269 -15.13 -5.73 0.07
C THR A 269 -13.62 -5.89 0.26
N HIS A 270 -13.14 -7.13 0.22
CA HIS A 270 -11.75 -7.56 0.40
C HIS A 270 -11.50 -8.76 -0.53
N ASP A 271 -10.22 -9.05 -0.76
CA ASP A 271 -9.80 -10.04 -1.76
C ASP A 271 -9.55 -11.41 -1.14
N LEU A 272 -8.86 -11.44 0.01
CA LEU A 272 -8.50 -12.67 0.73
C LEU A 272 -8.97 -12.63 2.17
N LEU A 273 -9.39 -13.78 2.70
CA LEU A 273 -9.75 -13.98 4.10
C LEU A 273 -8.83 -15.03 4.73
N LEU A 274 -8.15 -14.69 5.82
CA LEU A 274 -7.26 -15.61 6.53
C LEU A 274 -7.89 -16.12 7.83
N ASN A 275 -7.85 -17.43 8.02
CA ASN A 275 -8.40 -18.13 9.19
C ASN A 275 -9.83 -17.65 9.55
N ASP A 276 -10.63 -17.34 8.53
CA ASP A 276 -12.00 -16.79 8.62
C ASP A 276 -12.15 -15.46 9.39
N LYS A 277 -11.04 -14.77 9.70
CA LYS A 277 -11.06 -13.59 10.59
C LYS A 277 -10.32 -12.37 10.03
N ILE A 278 -9.20 -12.55 9.32
CA ILE A 278 -8.35 -11.43 8.85
C ILE A 278 -8.67 -11.13 7.38
N ARG A 279 -9.22 -9.96 7.10
CA ARG A 279 -9.58 -9.52 5.74
C ARG A 279 -8.42 -8.75 5.13
N ILE A 280 -8.07 -9.12 3.89
CA ILE A 280 -6.95 -8.56 3.14
C ILE A 280 -7.44 -8.02 1.80
N ASP A 281 -7.03 -6.80 1.47
CA ASP A 281 -7.24 -6.19 0.14
C ASP A 281 -5.89 -6.16 -0.61
N VAL A 282 -5.86 -6.69 -1.83
CA VAL A 282 -4.63 -6.81 -2.65
C VAL A 282 -4.64 -5.72 -3.73
N ARG A 283 -3.59 -4.90 -3.77
CA ARG A 283 -3.43 -3.81 -4.74
C ARG A 283 -2.22 -4.07 -5.59
N THR A 284 -2.36 -3.97 -6.91
CA THR A 284 -1.32 -4.40 -7.84
C THR A 284 -0.93 -3.32 -8.83
N THR A 285 0.34 -3.27 -9.23
CA THR A 285 0.80 -2.41 -10.33
C THR A 285 2.03 -3.03 -11.02
N GLU A 286 2.19 -2.75 -12.30
CA GLU A 286 3.47 -2.90 -13.02
C GLU A 286 4.14 -1.54 -13.10
N SER A 287 5.46 -1.47 -12.95
CA SER A 287 6.23 -0.33 -13.46
C SER A 287 7.23 -0.82 -14.49
N LEU A 288 6.98 -0.46 -15.75
CA LEU A 288 7.96 -0.42 -16.83
C LEU A 288 7.53 0.69 -17.80
N GLN A 289 7.75 1.94 -17.39
CA GLN A 289 8.13 2.98 -18.34
C GLN A 289 9.57 3.36 -18.03
N ARG A 290 10.40 3.49 -19.07
CA ARG A 290 11.87 3.72 -19.00
C ARG A 290 12.32 4.86 -18.06
N ASN A 291 11.40 5.70 -17.56
CA ASN A 291 11.69 6.89 -16.76
C ASN A 291 10.96 6.94 -15.39
N ASN A 292 10.26 5.89 -14.94
CA ASN A 292 9.45 5.96 -13.71
C ASN A 292 10.01 5.08 -12.57
N THR A 293 10.55 5.71 -11.53
CA THR A 293 11.16 5.07 -10.35
C THR A 293 10.14 4.67 -9.27
N GLU A 294 8.85 4.96 -9.47
CA GLU A 294 7.79 4.76 -8.47
C GLU A 294 6.68 3.82 -8.96
N LEU A 295 6.30 2.87 -8.10
CA LEU A 295 5.11 2.04 -8.22
C LEU A 295 3.90 2.80 -7.65
N LYS A 296 2.81 2.91 -8.42
CA LYS A 296 1.60 3.67 -8.04
C LYS A 296 0.39 2.75 -7.91
N PHE A 297 -0.08 2.56 -6.68
CA PHE A 297 -1.25 1.76 -6.33
C PHE A 297 -2.48 2.64 -6.16
N LYS A 298 -3.53 2.41 -6.95
CA LYS A 298 -4.78 3.17 -6.89
C LYS A 298 -5.69 2.62 -5.78
N LEU A 299 -6.22 3.52 -4.95
CA LEU A 299 -7.24 3.20 -3.93
C LEU A 299 -8.63 3.76 -4.29
N LEU A 300 -8.70 4.65 -5.28
CA LEU A 300 -9.96 5.17 -5.82
C LEU A 300 -10.66 4.17 -6.72
N ASP A 301 -11.98 4.30 -6.80
CA ASP A 301 -12.79 3.60 -7.79
C ASP A 301 -12.61 4.20 -9.19
N SER A 302 -13.00 3.44 -10.22
CA SER A 302 -13.02 3.95 -11.59
C SER A 302 -14.08 5.05 -11.75
N ASP A 303 -13.79 6.00 -12.65
CA ASP A 303 -14.67 7.13 -12.96
C ASP A 303 -16.06 6.66 -13.46
N ASP A 304 -16.10 5.54 -14.17
CA ASP A 304 -17.31 5.01 -14.81
C ASP A 304 -18.18 4.14 -13.89
N SER A 305 -17.80 3.98 -12.62
CA SER A 305 -18.42 2.99 -11.74
C SER A 305 -19.82 3.35 -11.22
N ASN A 306 -20.28 4.60 -11.38
CA ASN A 306 -21.56 5.10 -10.85
C ASN A 306 -21.83 4.77 -9.37
N LEU A 307 -20.78 4.50 -8.58
CA LEU A 307 -20.89 4.05 -7.19
C LEU A 307 -21.27 5.22 -6.28
N LYS A 308 -22.28 5.01 -5.41
CA LYS A 308 -22.77 6.02 -4.45
C LYS A 308 -22.02 5.92 -3.11
N THR A 309 -22.05 6.99 -2.34
CA THR A 309 -21.53 6.98 -0.96
C THR A 309 -22.40 6.12 -0.04
N SER A 310 -21.77 5.46 0.93
CA SER A 310 -22.38 4.59 1.94
C SER A 310 -21.52 4.54 3.20
N ASP A 311 -21.91 3.76 4.22
CA ASP A 311 -21.18 3.63 5.48
C ASP A 311 -19.73 3.13 5.30
N ILE A 312 -19.47 2.37 4.23
CA ILE A 312 -18.15 1.83 3.89
C ILE A 312 -17.50 2.56 2.71
N ARG A 313 -18.12 3.61 2.16
CA ARG A 313 -17.66 4.27 0.93
C ARG A 313 -17.95 5.77 0.96
N PHE A 314 -16.91 6.59 0.87
CA PHE A 314 -17.05 8.03 0.97
C PHE A 314 -16.43 8.72 -0.25
N ARG A 315 -16.80 9.99 -0.43
CA ARG A 315 -16.29 10.84 -1.52
C ARG A 315 -15.06 11.59 -1.04
N VAL A 316 -13.98 11.54 -1.82
CA VAL A 316 -12.75 12.29 -1.54
C VAL A 316 -12.79 13.68 -2.18
N SER A 317 -11.81 14.54 -1.86
CA SER A 317 -11.70 15.91 -2.38
C SER A 317 -11.70 15.99 -3.92
N SER A 318 -11.25 14.96 -4.62
CA SER A 318 -11.29 14.87 -6.08
C SER A 318 -12.68 14.59 -6.66
N GLY A 319 -13.72 14.44 -5.84
CA GLY A 319 -15.09 14.13 -6.29
C GLY A 319 -15.33 12.64 -6.60
N ARG A 320 -14.28 11.83 -6.63
CA ARG A 320 -14.34 10.37 -6.80
C ARG A 320 -14.72 9.67 -5.50
N THR A 321 -15.23 8.45 -5.60
CA THR A 321 -15.51 7.60 -4.45
C THR A 321 -14.34 6.68 -4.12
N LYS A 322 -14.31 6.22 -2.87
CA LYS A 322 -13.37 5.22 -2.36
C LYS A 322 -14.00 4.44 -1.21
N ARG A 323 -13.60 3.17 -1.04
CA ARG A 323 -13.93 2.36 0.16
C ARG A 323 -13.14 2.83 1.39
N ASP A 324 -13.79 2.87 2.56
CA ASP A 324 -13.12 3.04 3.85
C ASP A 324 -12.39 1.74 4.22
N LEU A 325 -11.08 1.75 3.99
CA LEU A 325 -10.20 0.61 4.18
C LEU A 325 -10.16 0.15 5.64
N HIS A 326 -10.40 1.05 6.60
CA HIS A 326 -10.42 0.69 8.03
C HIS A 326 -11.62 -0.20 8.38
N LEU A 327 -12.69 -0.12 7.58
CA LEU A 327 -13.91 -0.92 7.76
C LEU A 327 -13.91 -2.19 6.89
N THR A 328 -13.22 -2.16 5.76
CA THR A 328 -13.27 -3.25 4.76
C THR A 328 -12.17 -4.30 4.92
N CYS A 329 -11.01 -3.94 5.46
CA CYS A 329 -9.87 -4.87 5.60
C CYS A 329 -8.97 -4.50 6.79
N GLU A 330 -8.32 -5.49 7.39
CA GLU A 330 -7.30 -5.28 8.42
C GLU A 330 -5.93 -4.94 7.80
N TYR A 331 -5.63 -5.50 6.63
CA TYR A 331 -4.37 -5.27 5.92
C TYR A 331 -4.60 -5.00 4.42
N ILE A 332 -3.76 -4.14 3.87
CA ILE A 332 -3.53 -4.00 2.43
C ILE A 332 -2.21 -4.65 2.08
N ILE A 333 -2.20 -5.44 1.00
CA ILE A 333 -0.97 -5.96 0.41
C ILE A 333 -0.79 -5.32 -0.96
N CYS A 334 0.22 -4.46 -1.08
CA CYS A 334 0.62 -3.86 -2.34
C CYS A 334 1.63 -4.77 -3.04
N VAL A 335 1.32 -5.27 -4.23
CA VAL A 335 2.18 -6.14 -5.05
C VAL A 335 2.61 -5.38 -6.30
N GLY A 336 3.88 -4.98 -6.33
CA GLY A 336 4.48 -4.32 -7.49
C GLY A 336 5.41 -5.27 -8.24
N TYR A 337 5.36 -5.26 -9.57
CA TYR A 337 6.29 -6.04 -10.38
C TYR A 337 7.40 -5.15 -10.95
N LEU A 338 8.66 -5.55 -10.72
CA LEU A 338 9.87 -4.95 -11.28
C LEU A 338 10.64 -6.04 -12.02
N ASN A 339 10.89 -5.87 -13.32
CA ASN A 339 11.55 -6.90 -14.14
C ASN A 339 10.92 -8.30 -13.94
N GLU A 340 9.59 -8.37 -13.98
CA GLU A 340 8.79 -9.58 -13.72
C GLU A 340 8.88 -10.20 -12.32
N LYS A 341 9.65 -9.60 -11.39
CA LYS A 341 9.73 -10.05 -10.00
C LYS A 341 8.72 -9.31 -9.11
N PRO A 342 7.91 -10.01 -8.31
CA PRO A 342 7.01 -9.38 -7.36
C PRO A 342 7.78 -8.83 -6.16
N HIS A 343 7.41 -7.63 -5.75
CA HIS A 343 7.81 -6.97 -4.51
C HIS A 343 6.56 -6.60 -3.74
N CYS A 344 6.52 -6.93 -2.45
CA CYS A 344 5.33 -6.79 -1.62
C CYS A 344 5.52 -5.79 -0.49
N TRP A 345 4.45 -5.07 -0.18
CA TRP A 345 4.35 -4.23 1.01
C TRP A 345 3.09 -4.58 1.78
N VAL A 346 3.27 -5.04 3.01
CA VAL A 346 2.19 -5.48 3.91
C VAL A 346 1.88 -4.35 4.88
N ILE A 347 0.77 -3.66 4.65
CA ILE A 347 0.43 -2.40 5.35
C ILE A 347 -0.85 -2.59 6.17
N PRO A 348 -0.82 -2.45 7.50
CA PRO A 348 -2.04 -2.41 8.31
C PRO A 348 -2.93 -1.25 7.86
N SER A 349 -4.23 -1.51 7.65
CA SER A 349 -5.14 -0.48 7.12
C SER A 349 -5.22 0.74 8.04
N LYS A 350 -5.13 0.53 9.36
CA LYS A 350 -5.08 1.57 10.40
C LYS A 350 -3.91 2.56 10.25
N ASP A 351 -2.82 2.15 9.63
CA ASP A 351 -1.62 2.99 9.45
C ASP A 351 -1.76 3.88 8.19
N LEU A 352 -2.81 3.67 7.39
CA LEU A 352 -3.16 4.50 6.25
C LEU A 352 -4.16 5.59 6.65
N ARG A 353 -3.96 6.81 6.16
CA ARG A 353 -4.97 7.88 6.29
C ARG A 353 -6.25 7.50 5.54
N LYS A 354 -7.40 7.82 6.14
CA LYS A 354 -8.72 7.54 5.54
C LYS A 354 -8.85 8.15 4.15
N ASP A 355 -8.51 9.41 3.97
CA ASP A 355 -8.65 10.19 2.73
C ASP A 355 -7.62 9.86 1.62
N LEU A 356 -6.70 8.93 1.87
CA LEU A 356 -5.61 8.61 0.93
C LEU A 356 -6.14 8.09 -0.41
N GLN A 357 -5.83 8.77 -1.51
CA GLN A 357 -6.34 8.41 -2.86
C GLN A 357 -5.51 7.32 -3.56
N GLY A 358 -4.24 7.16 -3.17
CA GLY A 358 -3.32 6.18 -3.73
C GLY A 358 -2.05 6.05 -2.89
N ILE A 359 -1.29 4.99 -3.14
CA ILE A 359 -0.01 4.72 -2.50
C ILE A 359 1.06 4.74 -3.59
N SER A 360 2.06 5.60 -3.44
CA SER A 360 3.26 5.60 -4.30
C SER A 360 4.44 5.07 -3.51
N ILE A 361 5.12 4.06 -4.04
CA ILE A 361 6.28 3.43 -3.40
C ILE A 361 7.45 3.43 -4.37
N SER A 362 8.61 3.94 -3.92
CA SER A 362 9.89 3.78 -4.61
C SER A 362 10.64 2.61 -3.98
N PRO A 363 10.78 1.46 -4.68
CA PRO A 363 11.31 0.22 -4.09
C PRO A 363 12.75 0.30 -3.57
N TYR A 364 13.55 1.19 -4.14
CA TYR A 364 14.98 1.34 -3.84
C TYR A 364 15.32 2.69 -3.17
N ALA A 365 14.32 3.43 -2.69
CA ALA A 365 14.57 4.65 -1.96
C ALA A 365 14.96 4.33 -0.51
N GLU A 366 16.22 4.60 -0.15
CA GLU A 366 16.67 4.64 1.25
C GLU A 366 15.86 5.75 1.95
N ASN A 367 15.07 5.41 2.99
CA ASN A 367 14.15 6.27 3.73
C ASN A 367 12.73 6.44 3.12
N SER A 368 12.19 5.42 2.47
CA SER A 368 10.76 5.44 2.13
C SER A 368 9.93 5.21 3.39
N LYS A 369 8.87 5.99 3.63
CA LYS A 369 7.95 5.75 4.74
C LYS A 369 7.27 4.37 4.71
N TYR A 370 7.28 3.73 3.54
CA TYR A 370 6.73 2.38 3.35
C TYR A 370 7.81 1.28 3.39
N GLU A 371 9.08 1.64 3.57
CA GLU A 371 10.20 0.69 3.67
C GLU A 371 9.98 -0.33 4.80
N ILE A 372 9.45 0.13 5.95
CA ILE A 372 9.11 -0.74 7.08
C ILE A 372 8.05 -1.81 6.77
N TYR A 373 7.27 -1.63 5.70
CA TYR A 373 6.24 -2.57 5.27
C TYR A 373 6.73 -3.51 4.17
N ALA A 374 7.92 -3.27 3.61
CA ALA A 374 8.50 -4.08 2.55
C ALA A 374 8.73 -5.51 3.05
N GLU A 375 8.11 -6.49 2.40
CA GLU A 375 8.12 -7.91 2.78
C GLU A 375 7.78 -8.16 4.26
N ALA A 376 7.04 -7.23 4.90
CA ALA A 376 6.73 -7.26 6.32
C ALA A 376 5.57 -8.22 6.65
N TRP A 377 5.62 -9.44 6.12
CA TRP A 377 4.63 -10.49 6.31
C TRP A 377 4.42 -10.86 7.78
N ASN A 378 5.45 -10.68 8.61
CA ASN A 378 5.41 -10.86 10.06
C ASN A 378 4.45 -9.90 10.79
N LEU A 379 4.00 -8.81 10.15
CA LEU A 379 2.99 -7.92 10.72
C LEU A 379 1.60 -8.56 10.78
N ILE A 380 1.32 -9.55 9.93
CA ILE A 380 0.10 -10.34 9.98
C ILE A 380 0.30 -11.41 11.06
N LYS A 381 -0.20 -11.14 12.26
CA LYS A 381 -0.13 -12.11 13.35
C LYS A 381 -1.28 -13.10 13.24
N PRO A 382 -1.03 -14.40 13.42
CA PRO A 382 -2.11 -15.37 13.50
C PRO A 382 -3.01 -15.03 14.69
N VAL A 383 -4.28 -14.73 14.39
CA VAL A 383 -5.31 -14.67 15.43
C VAL A 383 -5.41 -16.08 16.01
N LYS A 384 -5.32 -16.22 17.34
CA LYS A 384 -5.53 -17.52 18.00
C LYS A 384 -6.86 -18.06 17.52
N LYS A 385 -6.82 -19.17 16.77
CA LYS A 385 -8.01 -19.90 16.34
C LYS A 385 -8.85 -20.16 17.58
N GLU A 386 -10.13 -19.81 17.52
CA GLU A 386 -11.05 -20.14 18.60
C GLU A 386 -11.37 -21.63 18.44
N ILE A 387 -10.80 -22.43 19.34
CA ILE A 387 -10.68 -23.89 19.16
C ILE A 387 -12.04 -24.58 19.34
N LEU A 388 -12.85 -24.09 20.28
CA LEU A 388 -14.18 -24.58 20.63
C LEU A 388 -14.95 -23.43 21.27
N THR A 389 -16.21 -23.24 20.88
CA THR A 389 -17.09 -22.29 21.59
C THR A 389 -17.47 -22.84 22.97
N LYS A 390 -17.87 -21.97 23.91
CA LYS A 390 -18.37 -22.39 25.24
C LYS A 390 -19.48 -23.44 25.13
N LYS A 391 -20.44 -23.22 24.22
CA LYS A 391 -21.59 -24.10 24.01
C LYS A 391 -21.19 -25.48 23.49
N GLU A 392 -20.22 -25.56 22.58
CA GLU A 392 -19.73 -26.84 22.08
C GLU A 392 -18.89 -27.58 23.12
N LEU A 393 -18.05 -26.87 23.86
CA LEU A 393 -17.26 -27.49 24.93
C LEU A 393 -18.17 -28.02 26.05
N GLU A 394 -19.22 -27.30 26.44
CA GLU A 394 -20.24 -27.79 27.37
C GLU A 394 -20.98 -29.01 26.82
N ARG A 395 -21.34 -29.03 25.54
CA ARG A 395 -21.98 -30.21 24.93
C ARG A 395 -21.04 -31.43 24.99
N LEU A 396 -19.79 -31.30 24.55
CA LEU A 396 -18.84 -32.40 24.50
C LEU A 396 -18.45 -32.89 25.91
N TYR A 397 -18.20 -31.96 26.84
CA TYR A 397 -17.71 -32.27 28.17
C TYR A 397 -18.83 -32.71 29.12
N VAL A 398 -19.96 -32.00 29.14
CA VAL A 398 -21.07 -32.23 30.09
C VAL A 398 -22.08 -33.21 29.51
N LYS A 399 -22.60 -32.97 28.29
CA LYS A 399 -23.68 -33.81 27.71
C LYS A 399 -23.17 -35.12 27.13
N GLU A 400 -22.10 -35.09 26.35
CA GLU A 400 -21.50 -36.28 25.71
C GLU A 400 -20.48 -36.99 26.62
N ASN A 401 -20.28 -36.48 27.83
CA ASN A 401 -19.43 -37.04 28.87
C ASN A 401 -17.96 -37.33 28.46
N LEU A 402 -17.42 -36.63 27.46
CA LEU A 402 -16.04 -36.83 27.02
C LEU A 402 -15.03 -36.23 28.02
N SER A 403 -13.83 -36.81 28.07
CA SER A 403 -12.71 -36.27 28.85
C SER A 403 -11.97 -35.18 28.08
N ASP A 404 -11.25 -34.30 28.79
CA ASP A 404 -10.41 -33.26 28.18
C ASP A 404 -9.45 -33.84 27.12
N SER A 405 -8.94 -35.07 27.32
CA SER A 405 -8.07 -35.74 26.34
C SER A 405 -8.79 -36.22 25.09
N ARG A 406 -10.02 -36.71 25.22
CA ARG A 406 -10.81 -37.20 24.09
C ARG A 406 -11.34 -36.05 23.25
N ILE A 407 -11.74 -34.96 23.91
CA ILE A 407 -12.09 -33.69 23.25
C ILE A 407 -10.85 -33.14 22.52
N ALA A 408 -9.70 -33.12 23.17
CA ALA A 408 -8.44 -32.66 22.58
C ALA A 408 -8.06 -33.47 21.33
N LYS A 409 -8.16 -34.81 21.39
CA LYS A 409 -7.91 -35.68 20.24
C LYS A 409 -8.93 -35.45 19.10
N ARG A 410 -10.20 -35.24 19.44
CA ARG A 410 -11.28 -35.00 18.47
C ARG A 410 -11.13 -33.66 17.75
N VAL A 411 -10.63 -32.64 18.43
CA VAL A 411 -10.47 -31.28 17.88
C VAL A 411 -9.03 -31.01 17.39
N GLY A 412 -8.10 -31.93 17.62
CA GLY A 412 -6.72 -31.83 17.14
C GLY A 412 -5.87 -30.82 17.91
N VAL A 413 -6.08 -30.71 19.23
CA VAL A 413 -5.33 -29.80 20.11
C VAL A 413 -4.74 -30.53 21.33
N SER A 414 -3.94 -29.84 22.14
CA SER A 414 -3.40 -30.43 23.36
C SER A 414 -4.47 -30.51 24.47
N THR A 415 -4.34 -31.50 25.36
CA THR A 415 -5.24 -31.68 26.51
C THR A 415 -5.27 -30.46 27.44
N ALA A 416 -4.10 -29.84 27.65
CA ALA A 416 -3.96 -28.60 28.41
C ALA A 416 -4.77 -27.45 27.80
N THR A 417 -4.90 -27.40 26.47
CA THR A 417 -5.67 -26.36 25.78
C THR A 417 -7.16 -26.48 26.09
N ILE A 418 -7.72 -27.70 26.06
CA ILE A 418 -9.11 -27.94 26.47
C ILE A 418 -9.31 -27.65 27.96
N GLY A 419 -8.37 -28.08 28.83
CA GLY A 419 -8.44 -27.77 30.26
C GLY A 419 -8.37 -26.27 30.57
N ASN A 420 -7.63 -25.48 29.77
CA ASN A 420 -7.59 -24.02 29.86
C ASN A 420 -8.91 -23.39 29.40
N LEU A 421 -9.45 -23.85 28.26
CA LEU A 421 -10.75 -23.41 27.73
C LEU A 421 -11.88 -23.68 28.73
N ARG A 422 -11.89 -24.87 29.33
CA ARG A 422 -12.84 -25.29 30.35
C ARG A 422 -12.83 -24.34 31.55
N ARG A 423 -11.63 -24.02 32.06
CA ARG A 423 -11.45 -23.04 33.16
C ARG A 423 -11.87 -21.62 32.75
N ALA A 424 -11.49 -21.17 31.57
CA ALA A 424 -11.82 -19.84 31.07
C ALA A 424 -13.34 -19.65 30.87
N TYR A 425 -14.06 -20.72 30.52
CA TYR A 425 -15.52 -20.70 30.35
C TYR A 425 -16.31 -21.02 31.63
N GLY A 426 -15.62 -21.35 32.73
CA GLY A 426 -16.23 -21.65 34.03
C GLY A 426 -16.91 -23.03 34.11
N ILE A 427 -16.45 -24.00 33.33
CA ILE A 427 -16.98 -25.38 33.35
C ILE A 427 -16.22 -26.17 34.43
N GLU A 428 -16.93 -26.71 35.42
CA GLU A 428 -16.29 -27.44 36.53
C GLU A 428 -15.62 -28.74 36.07
N ALA A 429 -14.52 -29.11 36.75
CA ALA A 429 -13.84 -30.37 36.49
C ALA A 429 -14.66 -31.52 37.08
N LYS A 430 -14.88 -32.59 36.32
CA LYS A 430 -15.44 -33.84 36.86
C LYS A 430 -14.52 -34.32 37.98
N ARG A 431 -15.08 -34.49 39.18
CA ARG A 431 -14.40 -35.22 40.27
C ARG A 431 -14.37 -36.70 39.86
N ASP A 432 -13.18 -37.28 39.75
CA ASP A 432 -13.00 -38.70 39.40
C ASP A 432 -13.72 -39.58 40.46
N ILE A 433 -14.82 -40.22 40.09
CA ILE A 433 -15.51 -41.23 40.92
C ILE A 433 -15.12 -42.60 40.37
N GLN A 434 -14.11 -43.20 41.01
CA GLN A 434 -13.74 -44.63 41.19
C GLN A 434 -12.20 -44.78 41.22
N GLU A 435 -11.63 -44.87 42.44
CA GLU A 435 -10.23 -45.26 42.65
C GLU A 435 -10.09 -46.79 42.57
N MET A 436 -9.03 -47.27 41.90
CA MET A 436 -8.62 -48.67 41.87
C MET A 436 -8.12 -49.09 43.26
N SER A 437 -8.56 -50.24 43.77
CA SER A 437 -8.18 -50.72 45.09
C SER A 437 -6.72 -51.19 45.10
N LYS A 438 -6.09 -51.19 46.29
CA LYS A 438 -4.71 -51.68 46.47
C LYS A 438 -4.57 -53.13 45.99
N GLN A 439 -5.52 -54.00 46.36
CA GLN A 439 -5.52 -55.43 45.99
C GLN A 439 -5.58 -55.63 44.48
N GLU A 440 -6.40 -54.84 43.79
CA GLU A 440 -6.55 -54.93 42.34
C GLU A 440 -5.26 -54.50 41.61
N LEU A 441 -4.57 -53.48 42.12
CA LEU A 441 -3.32 -53.02 41.55
C LEU A 441 -2.15 -53.98 41.85
N GLU A 442 -2.08 -54.54 43.05
CA GLU A 442 -1.09 -55.57 43.42
C GLU A 442 -1.23 -56.81 42.53
N LYS A 443 -2.45 -57.31 42.33
CA LYS A 443 -2.69 -58.44 41.43
C LYS A 443 -2.18 -58.19 40.01
N LEU A 444 -2.54 -57.06 39.41
CA LEU A 444 -2.17 -56.75 38.03
C LEU A 444 -0.66 -56.52 37.85
N TYR A 445 0.00 -55.90 38.83
CA TYR A 445 1.40 -55.51 38.74
C TYR A 445 2.37 -56.60 39.22
N VAL A 446 2.04 -57.27 40.32
CA VAL A 446 2.89 -58.27 40.98
C VAL A 446 2.60 -59.67 40.45
N GLU A 447 1.34 -60.11 40.47
CA GLU A 447 0.97 -61.48 40.07
C GLU A 447 0.92 -61.64 38.55
N GLU A 448 0.22 -60.75 37.84
CA GLU A 448 0.07 -60.81 36.38
C GLU A 448 1.26 -60.18 35.62
N GLY A 449 2.18 -59.51 36.33
CA GLY A 449 3.43 -58.99 35.79
C GLY A 449 3.30 -57.84 34.78
N LEU A 450 2.13 -57.20 34.69
CA LEU A 450 1.86 -56.13 33.74
C LEU A 450 2.60 -54.83 34.12
N THR A 451 2.99 -54.07 33.10
CA THR A 451 3.62 -52.75 33.28
C THR A 451 2.59 -51.67 33.63
N ASP A 452 3.04 -50.55 34.24
CA ASP A 452 2.20 -49.37 34.49
C ASP A 452 1.42 -48.90 33.24
N LYS A 453 1.99 -49.14 32.04
CA LYS A 453 1.37 -48.81 30.75
C LYS A 453 0.25 -49.78 30.37
N GLU A 454 0.48 -51.08 30.47
CA GLU A 454 -0.49 -52.11 30.12
C GLU A 454 -1.68 -52.10 31.10
N ILE A 455 -1.41 -51.90 32.39
CA ILE A 455 -2.45 -51.73 33.41
C ILE A 455 -3.33 -50.51 33.09
N ALA A 456 -2.71 -49.40 32.66
CA ALA A 456 -3.42 -48.20 32.29
C ALA A 456 -4.31 -48.41 31.06
N GLU A 457 -3.82 -49.09 30.02
CA GLU A 457 -4.60 -49.42 28.84
C GLU A 457 -5.78 -50.34 29.19
N ARG A 458 -5.55 -51.39 29.99
CA ARG A 458 -6.59 -52.35 30.41
C ARG A 458 -7.68 -51.71 31.26
N LYS A 459 -7.34 -50.72 32.08
CA LYS A 459 -8.28 -50.04 33.00
C LYS A 459 -8.80 -48.71 32.45
N GLY A 460 -8.48 -48.38 31.20
CA GLY A 460 -8.93 -47.14 30.57
C GLY A 460 -8.43 -45.88 31.28
N THR A 461 -7.24 -45.93 31.86
CA THR A 461 -6.62 -44.84 32.62
C THR A 461 -5.23 -44.46 32.08
N TYR A 462 -4.46 -43.67 32.83
CA TYR A 462 -3.15 -43.17 32.43
C TYR A 462 -2.02 -43.87 33.20
N PRO A 463 -0.87 -44.18 32.57
CA PRO A 463 0.26 -44.85 33.24
C PRO A 463 0.77 -44.10 34.48
N THR A 464 0.69 -42.77 34.45
CA THR A 464 1.06 -41.91 35.58
C THR A 464 0.10 -42.02 36.77
N LYS A 465 -1.18 -42.37 36.56
CA LYS A 465 -2.15 -42.65 37.63
C LYS A 465 -1.82 -43.99 38.30
N ILE A 466 -1.50 -45.01 37.50
CA ILE A 466 -1.06 -46.32 38.00
C ILE A 466 0.23 -46.19 38.82
N ARG A 467 1.24 -45.48 38.30
CA ARG A 467 2.47 -45.19 39.05
C ARG A 467 2.20 -44.52 40.39
N ARG A 468 1.34 -43.49 40.43
CA ARG A 468 0.97 -42.79 41.67
C ARG A 468 0.22 -43.68 42.65
N LEU A 469 -0.70 -44.51 42.17
CA LEU A 469 -1.42 -45.48 43.01
C LEU A 469 -0.45 -46.52 43.58
N ARG A 470 0.49 -46.98 42.77
CA ARG A 470 1.55 -47.88 43.20
C ARG A 470 2.44 -47.25 44.27
N GLU A 471 2.87 -46.00 44.09
CA GLU A 471 3.62 -45.23 45.10
C GLU A 471 2.79 -45.01 46.38
N LYS A 472 1.49 -44.67 46.24
CA LYS A 472 0.53 -44.49 47.35
C LYS A 472 0.32 -45.79 48.14
N TYR A 473 0.34 -46.93 47.48
CA TYR A 473 0.09 -48.25 48.08
C TYR A 473 1.37 -49.01 48.48
N GLY A 474 2.55 -48.49 48.12
CA GLY A 474 3.85 -49.04 48.49
C GLY A 474 4.30 -50.25 47.65
N ILE A 475 3.88 -50.39 46.39
CA ILE A 475 4.28 -51.53 45.54
C ILE A 475 5.61 -51.20 44.83
N GLU A 476 6.64 -52.00 45.08
CA GLU A 476 8.02 -51.75 44.63
C GLU A 476 8.18 -51.79 43.09
N THR A 477 9.06 -50.95 42.54
CA THR A 477 9.40 -50.95 41.10
C THR A 477 10.31 -52.13 40.76
N LYS A 478 9.97 -52.90 39.72
CA LYS A 478 10.95 -53.80 39.08
C LYS A 478 12.05 -52.96 38.42
N SER A 479 13.30 -53.05 38.90
CA SER A 479 14.43 -52.39 38.24
C SER A 479 14.76 -53.12 36.93
N ARG A 480 14.92 -52.38 35.84
CA ARG A 480 15.38 -52.92 34.54
C ARG A 480 16.85 -52.53 34.35
N ALA A 481 17.77 -53.41 34.70
CA ALA A 481 19.17 -53.27 34.30
C ALA A 481 19.34 -53.86 32.89
N THR A 482 19.73 -53.05 31.90
CA THR A 482 19.81 -53.48 30.49
C THR A 482 21.23 -53.63 29.94
N ILE A 483 22.26 -53.08 30.59
CA ILE A 483 23.67 -53.23 30.18
C ILE A 483 24.52 -53.27 31.45
N SER A 484 25.35 -54.29 31.62
CA SER A 484 26.23 -54.41 32.78
C SER A 484 27.42 -53.45 32.72
N LYS A 485 28.10 -53.24 33.85
CA LYS A 485 29.29 -52.39 33.93
C LYS A 485 30.43 -52.93 33.07
N GLU A 486 30.62 -54.23 33.09
CA GLU A 486 31.67 -54.95 32.37
C GLU A 486 31.45 -54.81 30.86
N GLU A 487 30.21 -54.99 30.42
CA GLU A 487 29.85 -54.91 29.01
C GLU A 487 29.92 -53.48 28.48
N LEU A 488 29.47 -52.49 29.26
CA LEU A 488 29.59 -51.08 28.88
C LEU A 488 31.05 -50.63 28.84
N THR A 489 31.90 -51.13 29.75
CA THR A 489 33.34 -50.84 29.77
C THR A 489 34.01 -51.42 28.52
N LYS A 490 33.71 -52.67 28.17
CA LYS A 490 34.27 -53.31 26.97
C LYS A 490 33.92 -52.54 25.70
N LEU A 491 32.64 -52.22 25.49
CA LEU A 491 32.19 -51.52 24.28
C LEU A 491 32.76 -50.09 24.17
N TYR A 492 32.81 -49.36 25.29
CA TYR A 492 33.22 -47.96 25.31
C TYR A 492 34.73 -47.75 25.42
N VAL A 493 35.45 -48.61 26.14
CA VAL A 493 36.90 -48.47 26.38
C VAL A 493 37.69 -49.31 25.38
N ASP A 494 37.40 -50.62 25.33
CA ASP A 494 38.22 -51.58 24.56
C ASP A 494 37.88 -51.55 23.06
N GLU A 495 36.60 -51.55 22.72
CA GLU A 495 36.12 -51.62 21.34
C GLU A 495 35.99 -50.24 20.66
N GLY A 496 36.25 -49.15 21.37
CA GLY A 496 36.34 -47.84 20.72
C GLY A 496 35.01 -47.11 20.47
N MET A 497 33.87 -47.72 20.78
CA MET A 497 32.56 -47.25 20.32
C MET A 497 32.09 -46.00 21.07
N SER A 498 31.38 -45.12 20.37
CA SER A 498 30.75 -43.94 20.96
C SER A 498 29.46 -44.28 21.73
N ASP A 499 29.07 -43.44 22.69
CA ASP A 499 27.80 -43.57 23.43
C ASP A 499 26.58 -43.75 22.48
N LYS A 500 26.64 -43.18 21.27
CA LYS A 500 25.60 -43.28 20.24
C LYS A 500 25.59 -44.62 19.52
N GLU A 501 26.76 -45.18 19.22
CA GLU A 501 26.89 -46.49 18.57
C GLU A 501 26.49 -47.60 19.53
N ILE A 502 26.89 -47.49 20.80
CA ILE A 502 26.49 -48.42 21.86
C ILE A 502 24.98 -48.40 22.05
N ALA A 503 24.36 -47.22 22.09
CA ALA A 503 22.91 -47.08 22.19
C ALA A 503 22.17 -47.79 21.05
N LYS A 504 22.67 -47.64 19.82
CA LYS A 504 22.11 -48.30 18.63
C LYS A 504 22.31 -49.81 18.65
N GLN A 505 23.48 -50.29 19.08
CA GLN A 505 23.81 -51.71 19.11
C GLN A 505 23.03 -52.46 20.19
N LYS A 506 22.78 -51.82 21.33
CA LYS A 506 22.07 -52.41 22.48
C LYS A 506 20.57 -52.13 22.49
N ASP A 507 20.06 -51.46 21.45
CA ASP A 507 18.65 -51.04 21.32
C ASP A 507 18.14 -50.31 22.57
N VAL A 508 18.94 -49.38 23.07
CA VAL A 508 18.59 -48.52 24.21
C VAL A 508 18.71 -47.06 23.81
N SER A 509 18.08 -46.17 24.61
CA SER A 509 18.25 -44.74 24.40
C SER A 509 19.68 -44.29 24.69
N LEU A 510 20.16 -43.27 23.96
CA LEU A 510 21.43 -42.60 24.23
C LEU A 510 21.55 -42.15 25.69
N GLU A 511 20.45 -41.70 26.28
CA GLU A 511 20.37 -41.25 27.67
C GLU A 511 20.60 -42.41 28.65
N THR A 512 20.15 -43.63 28.30
CA THR A 512 20.39 -44.84 29.09
C THR A 512 21.89 -45.14 29.17
N VAL A 513 22.59 -45.09 28.03
CA VAL A 513 24.05 -45.33 27.97
C VAL A 513 24.81 -44.24 28.71
N TYR A 514 24.43 -42.97 28.53
CA TYR A 514 25.04 -41.84 29.22
C TYR A 514 24.91 -41.96 30.75
N ARG A 515 23.71 -42.27 31.24
CA ARG A 515 23.44 -42.48 32.67
C ARG A 515 24.29 -43.63 33.22
N LEU A 516 24.26 -44.80 32.58
CA LEU A 516 25.01 -45.99 33.01
C LEU A 516 26.53 -45.73 33.02
N ARG A 517 27.05 -45.00 32.01
CA ARG A 517 28.47 -44.65 31.93
C ARG A 517 28.91 -43.80 33.13
N ARG A 518 28.09 -42.82 33.54
CA ARG A 518 28.38 -42.01 34.74
C ARG A 518 28.23 -42.81 36.04
N GLU A 519 27.18 -43.61 36.15
CA GLU A 519 26.89 -44.45 37.32
C GLU A 519 28.01 -45.46 37.57
N TYR A 520 28.60 -46.00 36.50
CA TYR A 520 29.73 -46.93 36.57
C TYR A 520 31.11 -46.27 36.62
N GLY A 521 31.18 -44.93 36.56
CA GLY A 521 32.43 -44.17 36.69
C GLY A 521 33.36 -44.21 35.46
N ILE A 522 32.83 -44.53 34.27
CA ILE A 522 33.62 -44.62 33.03
C ILE A 522 33.86 -43.20 32.47
N LYS A 523 35.13 -42.76 32.46
CA LYS A 523 35.54 -41.41 32.05
C LYS A 523 35.25 -41.14 30.57
N SER A 524 34.72 -39.95 30.27
CA SER A 524 34.42 -39.54 28.89
C SER A 524 35.70 -39.28 28.11
N ARG A 525 35.72 -39.67 26.83
CA ARG A 525 36.75 -39.23 25.88
C ARG A 525 36.65 -37.71 25.65
N PRO A 526 37.78 -36.98 25.54
CA PRO A 526 37.77 -35.55 25.25
C PRO A 526 37.25 -35.28 23.82
N SER A 527 36.41 -34.26 23.68
CA SER A 527 35.64 -33.97 22.46
C SER A 527 36.39 -33.15 21.38
N VAL A 528 37.67 -32.80 21.59
CA VAL A 528 38.37 -31.80 20.76
C VAL A 528 39.78 -32.29 20.38
N PRO A 529 40.24 -32.10 19.12
CA PRO A 529 41.67 -32.20 18.79
C PRO A 529 42.46 -31.19 19.63
N ILE A 530 43.44 -31.66 20.40
CA ILE A 530 44.18 -30.81 21.35
C ILE A 530 45.15 -29.93 20.54
N LEU A 531 44.80 -28.65 20.30
CA LEU A 531 45.82 -27.65 19.95
C LEU A 531 46.67 -27.39 21.19
N THR A 532 48.00 -27.52 21.07
CA THR A 532 48.89 -27.13 22.17
C THR A 532 48.98 -25.61 22.28
N LYS A 533 49.49 -25.13 23.43
CA LYS A 533 49.73 -23.70 23.67
C LYS A 533 50.66 -23.10 22.60
N GLU A 534 51.69 -23.84 22.21
CA GLU A 534 52.71 -23.43 21.24
C GLU A 534 52.10 -23.34 19.83
N GLN A 535 51.28 -24.32 19.44
CA GLN A 535 50.59 -24.30 18.16
C GLN A 535 49.61 -23.13 18.07
N LEU A 536 48.83 -22.90 19.13
CA LEU A 536 47.89 -21.78 19.16
C LEU A 536 48.63 -20.43 19.17
N TYR A 537 49.74 -20.32 19.89
CA TYR A 537 50.59 -19.13 19.88
C TYR A 537 51.18 -18.85 18.49
N GLN A 538 51.68 -19.89 17.82
CA GLN A 538 52.25 -19.78 16.48
C GLN A 538 51.20 -19.31 15.47
N LEU A 539 49.98 -19.86 15.51
CA LEU A 539 48.90 -19.48 14.60
C LEU A 539 48.33 -18.09 14.90
N TYR A 540 48.13 -17.77 16.18
CA TYR A 540 47.44 -16.55 16.60
C TYR A 540 48.35 -15.33 16.73
N VAL A 541 49.54 -15.49 17.31
CA VAL A 541 50.49 -14.40 17.59
C VAL A 541 51.49 -14.23 16.45
N VAL A 542 52.16 -15.31 16.03
CA VAL A 542 53.22 -15.26 15.01
C VAL A 542 52.62 -15.10 13.61
N GLN A 543 51.69 -15.97 13.22
CA GLN A 543 51.04 -15.94 11.90
C GLN A 543 49.84 -14.98 11.82
N ARG A 544 49.42 -14.39 12.95
CA ARG A 544 48.33 -13.39 13.05
C ARG A 544 46.99 -13.83 12.46
N LEU A 545 46.67 -15.12 12.55
CA LEU A 545 45.36 -15.63 12.16
C LEU A 545 44.30 -15.29 13.22
N SER A 546 43.07 -15.03 12.78
CA SER A 546 41.96 -14.75 13.70
C SER A 546 41.39 -16.03 14.31
N ASP A 547 40.73 -15.91 15.47
CA ASP A 547 40.03 -17.03 16.15
C ASP A 547 39.06 -17.78 15.20
N SER A 548 38.50 -17.09 14.19
CA SER A 548 37.64 -17.70 13.16
C SER A 548 38.43 -18.55 12.16
N LYS A 549 39.52 -18.00 11.60
CA LYS A 549 40.35 -18.73 10.62
C LYS A 549 41.00 -19.97 11.24
N ILE A 550 41.44 -19.86 12.50
CA ILE A 550 41.98 -21.01 13.25
C ILE A 550 40.87 -22.05 13.48
N GLY A 551 39.64 -21.61 13.80
CA GLY A 551 38.49 -22.50 13.94
C GLY A 551 38.19 -23.28 12.66
N ASP A 552 38.24 -22.61 11.51
CA ASP A 552 37.99 -23.23 10.21
C ASP A 552 39.04 -24.30 9.87
N ILE A 553 40.33 -24.02 10.14
CA ILE A 553 41.44 -24.97 9.90
C ILE A 553 41.25 -26.26 10.72
N TYR A 554 40.82 -26.13 11.97
CA TYR A 554 40.68 -27.27 12.89
C TYR A 554 39.25 -27.82 12.97
N LYS A 555 38.34 -27.33 12.12
CA LYS A 555 36.92 -27.73 12.08
C LYS A 555 36.22 -27.59 13.44
N VAL A 556 36.54 -26.51 14.16
CA VAL A 556 35.93 -26.14 15.46
C VAL A 556 35.38 -24.73 15.42
N SER A 557 34.44 -24.42 16.32
CA SER A 557 33.87 -23.08 16.37
C SER A 557 34.89 -22.03 16.83
N LYS A 558 34.77 -20.78 16.35
CA LYS A 558 35.58 -19.64 16.86
C LYS A 558 35.51 -19.46 18.38
N LYS A 559 34.40 -19.86 19.00
CA LYS A 559 34.21 -19.80 20.46
C LYS A 559 35.11 -20.80 21.17
N THR A 560 35.35 -21.97 20.56
CA THR A 560 36.24 -23.01 21.05
C THR A 560 37.68 -22.50 21.08
N ILE A 561 38.15 -21.88 20.00
CA ILE A 561 39.50 -21.29 19.92
C ILE A 561 39.65 -20.13 20.91
N ALA A 562 38.65 -19.25 21.01
CA ALA A 562 38.68 -18.14 21.98
C ALA A 562 38.73 -18.64 23.44
N LYS A 563 38.11 -19.79 23.74
CA LYS A 563 38.18 -20.43 25.06
C LYS A 563 39.59 -20.97 25.33
N LEU A 564 40.16 -21.74 24.40
CA LEU A 564 41.52 -22.28 24.50
C LEU A 564 42.57 -21.17 24.64
N ARG A 565 42.41 -20.07 23.92
CA ARG A 565 43.30 -18.90 24.00
C ARG A 565 43.30 -18.28 25.39
N LYS A 566 42.13 -18.18 26.03
CA LYS A 566 42.00 -17.70 27.42
C LYS A 566 42.60 -18.69 28.41
N GLU A 567 42.37 -19.98 28.22
CA GLU A 567 42.92 -21.05 29.06
C GLU A 567 44.45 -21.07 29.04
N TYR A 568 45.06 -20.74 27.89
CA TYR A 568 46.52 -20.63 27.73
C TYR A 568 47.11 -19.24 28.01
N ASN A 569 46.31 -18.29 28.50
CA ASN A 569 46.72 -16.91 28.80
C ASN A 569 47.40 -16.19 27.61
N ILE A 570 46.90 -16.38 26.38
CA ILE A 570 47.40 -15.68 25.20
C ILE A 570 46.57 -14.40 25.01
N GLU A 571 47.24 -13.25 25.17
CA GLU A 571 46.60 -11.93 25.09
C GLU A 571 45.94 -11.66 23.73
N THR A 572 44.86 -10.89 23.73
CA THR A 572 44.21 -10.45 22.50
C THR A 572 45.11 -9.45 21.78
N ASN A 573 45.52 -9.76 20.55
CA ASN A 573 46.19 -8.79 19.69
C ASN A 573 45.36 -7.49 19.61
N PRO A 574 45.97 -6.31 19.87
CA PRO A 574 45.27 -5.03 19.78
C PRO A 574 44.76 -4.83 18.35
N THR A 575 43.53 -4.33 18.22
CA THR A 575 42.89 -4.10 16.94
C THR A 575 43.67 -3.03 16.17
N ILE A 576 44.42 -3.44 15.14
CA ILE A 576 45.16 -2.50 14.27
C ILE A 576 44.14 -1.62 13.52
N SER A 577 44.32 -0.30 13.59
CA SER A 577 43.50 0.65 12.83
C SER A 577 43.77 0.44 11.34
N LEU A 578 42.73 0.15 10.57
CA LEU A 578 42.86 -0.16 9.14
C LEU A 578 43.19 1.08 8.28
N VAL A 579 42.98 2.29 8.82
CA VAL A 579 43.20 3.58 8.14
C VAL A 579 43.96 4.49 9.11
N THR A 580 45.02 5.16 8.63
CA THR A 580 45.77 6.14 9.46
C THR A 580 45.09 7.52 9.48
N LYS A 581 45.53 8.38 10.41
CA LYS A 581 45.01 9.76 10.51
C LYS A 581 45.32 10.57 9.26
N GLU A 582 46.53 10.44 8.73
CA GLU A 582 47.04 11.18 7.57
C GLU A 582 46.31 10.76 6.30
N GLN A 583 46.12 9.45 6.11
CA GLN A 583 45.35 8.91 5.00
C GLN A 583 43.90 9.38 5.05
N LEU A 584 43.27 9.35 6.24
CA LEU A 584 41.90 9.78 6.40
C LEU A 584 41.76 11.30 6.19
N HIS A 585 42.73 12.10 6.64
CA HIS A 585 42.76 13.55 6.39
C HIS A 585 42.88 13.85 4.89
N HIS A 586 43.87 13.26 4.20
CA HIS A 586 44.06 13.47 2.77
C HIS A 586 42.79 13.08 1.97
N LEU A 587 42.21 11.91 2.25
CA LEU A 587 41.05 11.42 1.50
C LEU A 587 39.77 12.20 1.82
N TYR A 588 39.52 12.49 3.10
CA TYR A 588 38.31 13.19 3.52
C TYR A 588 38.40 14.69 3.25
N VAL A 589 39.50 15.36 3.59
CA VAL A 589 39.65 16.83 3.52
C VAL A 589 40.12 17.28 2.14
N GLU A 590 41.22 16.74 1.63
CA GLU A 590 41.86 17.24 0.39
C GLU A 590 41.25 16.64 -0.89
N LYS A 591 40.94 15.34 -0.90
CA LYS A 591 40.33 14.63 -2.04
C LYS A 591 38.81 14.63 -2.04
N GLU A 592 38.21 15.26 -1.04
CA GLU A 592 36.78 15.41 -0.86
C GLU A 592 35.91 14.14 -0.85
N MET A 593 36.48 12.99 -0.55
CA MET A 593 35.73 11.74 -0.49
C MET A 593 34.82 11.68 0.75
N SER A 594 33.62 11.12 0.57
CA SER A 594 32.71 10.86 1.68
C SER A 594 33.15 9.66 2.53
N ASP A 595 32.72 9.62 3.80
CA ASP A 595 32.98 8.48 4.72
C ASP A 595 32.58 7.12 4.09
N GLY A 596 31.54 7.11 3.23
CA GLY A 596 31.10 5.90 2.52
C GLY A 596 32.00 5.50 1.34
N GLN A 597 32.52 6.46 0.58
CA GLN A 597 33.49 6.19 -0.49
C GLN A 597 34.82 5.69 0.09
N ILE A 598 35.26 6.31 1.19
CA ILE A 598 36.46 5.88 1.92
C ILE A 598 36.23 4.48 2.50
N GLY A 599 35.05 4.19 3.06
CA GLY A 599 34.72 2.86 3.55
C GLY A 599 34.86 1.79 2.47
N LYS A 600 34.30 2.05 1.28
CA LYS A 600 34.45 1.15 0.12
C LYS A 600 35.91 0.96 -0.30
N LEU A 601 36.71 2.04 -0.31
CA LEU A 601 38.13 1.99 -0.68
C LEU A 601 38.94 1.07 0.25
N PHE A 602 38.63 1.08 1.55
CA PHE A 602 39.32 0.29 2.56
C PHE A 602 38.62 -1.04 2.89
N GLY A 603 37.52 -1.39 2.21
CA GLY A 603 36.76 -2.61 2.47
C GLY A 603 36.08 -2.63 3.85
N VAL A 604 35.77 -1.46 4.42
CA VAL A 604 35.12 -1.29 5.72
C VAL A 604 33.80 -0.55 5.60
N THR A 605 32.97 -0.64 6.64
CA THR A 605 31.69 0.08 6.64
C THR A 605 31.88 1.59 6.82
N ARG A 606 30.92 2.39 6.37
CA ARG A 606 30.90 3.85 6.57
C ARG A 606 31.05 4.22 8.05
N GLU A 607 30.40 3.46 8.94
CA GLU A 607 30.43 3.68 10.39
C GLU A 607 31.83 3.49 10.97
N SER A 608 32.63 2.60 10.37
CA SER A 608 34.02 2.39 10.75
C SER A 608 34.86 3.63 10.43
N ILE A 609 34.70 4.20 9.23
CA ILE A 609 35.37 5.45 8.85
C ILE A 609 34.93 6.62 9.71
N LEU A 610 33.63 6.74 9.99
CA LEU A 610 33.11 7.79 10.89
C LEU A 610 33.74 7.70 12.29
N LYS A 611 33.87 6.49 12.83
CA LYS A 611 34.57 6.27 14.12
C LYS A 611 36.03 6.69 14.06
N TYR A 612 36.76 6.34 12.99
CA TYR A 612 38.14 6.78 12.80
C TYR A 612 38.24 8.30 12.67
N ARG A 613 37.34 8.94 11.90
CA ARG A 613 37.28 10.39 11.71
C ARG A 613 37.09 11.13 13.03
N ASN A 614 36.14 10.67 13.86
CA ASN A 614 35.91 11.21 15.19
C ASN A 614 37.09 10.97 16.13
N LYS A 615 37.67 9.76 16.13
CA LYS A 615 38.85 9.41 16.93
C LYS A 615 40.05 10.31 16.59
N TYR A 616 40.20 10.68 15.33
CA TYR A 616 41.30 11.53 14.86
C TYR A 616 41.01 13.04 14.90
N GLY A 617 39.82 13.44 15.35
CA GLY A 617 39.44 14.86 15.48
C GLY A 617 39.24 15.59 14.15
N ILE A 618 38.94 14.87 13.06
CA ILE A 618 38.73 15.49 11.75
C ILE A 618 37.28 16.03 11.69
N ALA A 619 37.15 17.35 11.65
CA ALA A 619 35.87 18.04 11.70
C ALA A 619 34.92 17.60 10.57
N THR A 620 33.65 17.44 10.91
CA THR A 620 32.60 17.11 9.93
C THR A 620 32.39 18.31 9.01
N ARG A 621 32.31 18.08 7.70
CA ARG A 621 31.94 19.12 6.75
C ARG A 621 30.55 19.69 7.05
N LEU A 622 30.39 20.99 6.84
CA LEU A 622 29.09 21.62 6.87
C LEU A 622 28.18 20.97 5.83
N THR A 623 26.92 20.79 6.20
CA THR A 623 25.90 20.43 5.22
C THR A 623 25.75 21.56 4.19
N ILE A 624 25.36 21.23 2.96
CA ILE A 624 25.06 22.21 1.91
C ILE A 624 24.14 23.34 2.40
N ALA A 625 23.14 22.99 3.22
CA ALA A 625 22.23 23.97 3.81
C ALA A 625 22.95 24.93 4.76
N ASN A 626 23.82 24.42 5.65
CA ASN A 626 24.56 25.27 6.59
C ASN A 626 25.63 26.10 5.88
N LYS A 627 26.29 25.53 4.87
CA LYS A 627 27.23 26.26 4.01
C LYS A 627 26.53 27.44 3.31
N ALA A 628 25.37 27.22 2.71
CA ALA A 628 24.59 28.28 2.08
C ALA A 628 24.16 29.38 3.06
N ILE A 629 23.74 29.00 4.28
CA ILE A 629 23.40 29.98 5.32
C ILE A 629 24.61 30.86 5.67
N GLN A 630 25.80 30.25 5.79
CA GLN A 630 27.04 30.96 6.08
C GLN A 630 27.46 31.86 4.91
N ASP A 631 27.48 31.35 3.68
CA ASP A 631 27.88 32.10 2.48
C ASP A 631 26.97 33.33 2.25
N VAL A 632 25.65 33.12 2.33
CA VAL A 632 24.65 34.20 2.20
C VAL A 632 24.77 35.19 3.35
N GLY A 633 24.94 34.71 4.58
CA GLY A 633 25.11 35.57 5.75
C GLY A 633 26.33 36.48 5.63
N ASN A 634 27.48 35.93 5.25
CA ASN A 634 28.71 36.68 5.02
C ASN A 634 28.54 37.73 3.92
N HIS A 635 27.89 37.36 2.81
CA HIS A 635 27.63 38.28 1.71
C HIS A 635 26.71 39.44 2.12
N LEU A 636 25.65 39.16 2.89
CA LEU A 636 24.73 40.18 3.39
C LEU A 636 25.41 41.15 4.37
N VAL A 637 26.33 40.65 5.21
CA VAL A 637 27.14 41.52 6.08
C VAL A 637 28.03 42.44 5.24
N GLN A 638 28.64 41.94 4.17
CA GLN A 638 29.42 42.77 3.23
C GLN A 638 28.56 43.84 2.55
N LEU A 639 27.29 43.55 2.29
CA LEU A 639 26.33 44.51 1.73
C LEU A 639 25.81 45.54 2.76
N GLY A 640 26.25 45.45 4.02
CA GLY A 640 25.95 46.40 5.09
C GLY A 640 24.74 46.03 5.97
N PHE A 641 24.21 44.82 5.86
CA PHE A 641 23.09 44.38 6.70
C PHE A 641 23.59 43.85 8.05
N HIS A 642 22.85 44.13 9.12
CA HIS A 642 22.97 43.40 10.37
C HIS A 642 22.25 42.05 10.24
N VAL A 643 22.99 40.93 10.35
CA VAL A 643 22.47 39.58 10.10
C VAL A 643 22.50 38.73 11.36
N VAL A 644 21.37 38.17 11.74
CA VAL A 644 21.25 37.18 12.84
C VAL A 644 20.94 35.80 12.25
N ASN A 645 21.78 34.81 12.55
CA ASN A 645 21.53 33.41 12.18
C ASN A 645 20.59 32.76 13.21
N ILE A 646 19.34 32.56 12.81
CA ILE A 646 18.29 32.08 13.71
C ILE A 646 18.41 30.58 13.95
N ARG A 647 18.92 29.78 13.00
CA ARG A 647 19.11 28.34 13.24
C ARG A 647 20.09 28.03 14.37
N GLY A 648 21.03 28.94 14.65
CA GLY A 648 21.94 28.82 15.78
C GLY A 648 21.29 29.12 17.14
N VAL A 649 20.13 29.80 17.15
CA VAL A 649 19.43 30.28 18.35
C VAL A 649 18.15 29.49 18.61
N ASP A 650 17.34 29.27 17.56
CA ASP A 650 16.12 28.47 17.59
C ASP A 650 16.02 27.58 16.34
N TYR A 651 16.30 26.29 16.53
CA TYR A 651 16.24 25.29 15.45
C TYR A 651 14.81 25.06 14.93
N ALA A 652 13.78 25.46 15.68
CA ALA A 652 12.38 25.32 15.30
C ALA A 652 11.86 26.49 14.43
N SER A 653 12.67 27.53 14.21
CA SER A 653 12.29 28.70 13.42
C SER A 653 11.90 28.34 11.98
N PHE A 654 10.95 29.12 11.44
CA PHE A 654 10.47 28.98 10.07
C PHE A 654 11.32 29.70 9.01
N TYR A 655 12.31 30.48 9.43
CA TYR A 655 13.26 31.20 8.58
C TYR A 655 14.68 31.06 9.15
N ASP A 656 15.67 31.19 8.27
CA ASP A 656 17.06 30.87 8.57
C ASP A 656 17.85 32.11 9.04
N LEU A 657 17.63 33.28 8.43
CA LEU A 657 18.29 34.54 8.80
C LEU A 657 17.28 35.65 9.09
N LEU A 658 17.62 36.54 10.02
CA LEU A 658 16.90 37.80 10.29
C LEU A 658 17.82 38.98 9.97
N LEU A 659 17.39 39.85 9.05
CA LEU A 659 18.17 41.02 8.61
C LEU A 659 17.60 42.29 9.24
N ASN A 660 18.46 43.12 9.82
CA ASN A 660 18.14 44.38 10.50
C ASN A 660 16.96 44.26 11.49
N ASN A 661 16.83 43.11 12.14
CA ASN A 661 15.69 42.75 13.01
C ASN A 661 14.29 42.88 12.37
N ARG A 662 14.20 42.88 11.03
CA ARG A 662 12.96 43.14 10.30
C ARG A 662 12.65 42.10 9.23
N LEU A 663 13.60 41.80 8.34
CA LEU A 663 13.36 40.93 7.19
C LEU A 663 13.73 39.47 7.50
N ARG A 664 12.76 38.57 7.34
CA ARG A 664 12.89 37.14 7.58
C ARG A 664 13.25 36.42 6.28
N ILE A 665 14.36 35.69 6.27
CA ILE A 665 14.91 35.06 5.07
C ILE A 665 14.96 33.54 5.26
N ASP A 666 14.34 32.79 4.34
CA ASP A 666 14.44 31.33 4.27
C ASP A 666 15.42 30.92 3.15
N ILE A 667 16.40 30.09 3.45
CA ILE A 667 17.47 29.70 2.53
C ILE A 667 17.21 28.29 2.01
N LYS A 668 17.32 28.12 0.69
CA LYS A 668 17.20 26.81 0.02
C LYS A 668 18.46 26.55 -0.78
N ALA A 669 19.10 25.42 -0.53
CA ALA A 669 20.39 25.09 -1.13
C ALA A 669 20.36 23.74 -1.86
N THR A 670 21.10 23.62 -2.96
CA THR A 670 21.25 22.37 -3.71
C THR A 670 22.58 22.33 -4.47
N GLU A 671 23.21 21.15 -4.50
CA GLU A 671 24.32 20.82 -5.42
C GLU A 671 23.82 19.98 -6.60
N TYR A 672 22.53 19.62 -6.62
CA TYR A 672 21.97 18.78 -7.67
C TYR A 672 21.69 19.62 -8.92
N VAL A 673 22.54 19.43 -9.92
CA VAL A 673 22.37 19.92 -11.29
C VAL A 673 21.94 18.75 -12.18
N THR A 674 20.83 18.90 -12.90
CA THR A 674 20.43 17.89 -13.89
C THR A 674 21.43 17.87 -15.06
N LYS A 675 21.44 16.80 -15.87
CA LYS A 675 22.24 16.77 -17.11
C LYS A 675 22.02 17.99 -18.01
N ASP A 676 20.81 18.54 -17.98
CA ASP A 676 20.41 19.72 -18.76
C ASP A 676 20.67 21.07 -18.05
N GLY A 677 21.41 21.10 -16.93
CA GLY A 677 21.84 22.34 -16.26
C GLY A 677 20.85 22.97 -15.26
N PHE A 678 19.80 22.27 -14.82
CA PHE A 678 18.82 22.80 -13.88
C PHE A 678 19.20 22.52 -12.42
N PHE A 679 19.16 23.55 -11.58
CA PHE A 679 19.12 23.44 -10.13
C PHE A 679 17.69 23.16 -9.65
N LYS A 680 17.54 22.20 -8.72
CA LYS A 680 16.24 21.86 -8.11
C LYS A 680 16.28 22.07 -6.60
N PHE A 681 15.40 22.96 -6.13
CA PHE A 681 15.19 23.28 -4.72
C PHE A 681 13.88 22.67 -4.22
N LYS A 682 13.96 21.86 -3.17
CA LYS A 682 12.78 21.23 -2.56
C LYS A 682 12.11 22.18 -1.58
N LEU A 683 10.79 22.34 -1.68
CA LEU A 683 9.98 23.11 -0.73
C LEU A 683 9.10 22.24 0.18
N LEU A 684 8.88 20.98 -0.19
CA LEU A 684 8.14 20.02 0.63
C LEU A 684 8.95 19.58 1.85
N ASP A 685 8.27 19.44 2.99
CA ASP A 685 8.83 18.76 4.16
C ASP A 685 9.10 17.29 3.85
N LYS A 686 10.00 16.66 4.62
CA LYS A 686 10.28 15.21 4.50
C LYS A 686 9.00 14.42 4.77
N ASP A 687 8.87 13.26 4.13
CA ASP A 687 7.67 12.43 4.25
C ASP A 687 7.39 11.93 5.68
N GLU A 688 8.42 11.89 6.53
CA GLU A 688 8.40 11.42 7.92
C GLU A 688 8.02 12.51 8.93
N SER A 689 7.83 13.77 8.51
CA SER A 689 7.84 14.90 9.44
C SER A 689 6.59 15.03 10.32
N ASN A 690 5.56 14.19 10.14
CA ASN A 690 4.30 14.17 10.92
C ASN A 690 3.66 15.54 11.21
N TYR A 691 4.02 16.59 10.45
CA TYR A 691 3.53 17.93 10.69
C TYR A 691 2.06 18.03 10.32
N ILE A 692 1.32 18.78 11.15
CA ILE A 692 -0.10 19.05 10.95
C ILE A 692 -0.24 20.38 10.21
N GLY A 693 -1.26 20.50 9.35
CA GLY A 693 -1.56 21.75 8.64
C GLY A 693 -1.89 22.89 9.61
N SER A 694 -1.36 24.08 9.32
CA SER A 694 -1.58 25.31 10.09
C SER A 694 -1.41 26.52 9.18
N ASN A 695 -1.60 27.74 9.69
CA ASN A 695 -1.37 28.96 8.90
C ASN A 695 0.07 29.03 8.35
N SER A 696 1.06 28.57 9.13
CA SER A 696 2.46 28.54 8.72
C SER A 696 2.88 27.25 7.97
N ARG A 697 1.99 26.25 7.85
CA ARG A 697 2.25 25.00 7.12
C ARG A 697 1.07 24.55 6.27
N LEU A 698 1.23 24.59 4.96
CA LEU A 698 0.23 24.16 3.99
C LEU A 698 0.30 22.65 3.76
N ILE A 699 -0.86 22.03 3.61
CA ILE A 699 -0.99 20.65 3.13
C ILE A 699 -1.24 20.74 1.62
N VAL A 700 -0.36 20.13 0.83
CA VAL A 700 -0.53 20.03 -0.63
C VAL A 700 -1.37 18.80 -0.99
N ASP A 701 -1.86 18.69 -2.23
CA ASP A 701 -2.76 17.60 -2.68
C ASP A 701 -2.19 16.18 -2.49
N SER A 702 -0.87 16.03 -2.44
CA SER A 702 -0.20 14.77 -2.09
C SER A 702 -0.32 14.40 -0.60
N GLY A 703 -0.90 15.29 0.20
CA GLY A 703 -1.02 15.23 1.66
C GLY A 703 0.30 15.37 2.39
N ARG A 704 1.37 15.81 1.70
CA ARG A 704 2.60 16.28 2.32
C ARG A 704 2.42 17.70 2.82
N THR A 705 3.22 18.07 3.82
CA THR A 705 3.28 19.43 4.33
C THR A 705 4.41 20.21 3.67
N LYS A 706 4.25 21.53 3.66
CA LYS A 706 5.30 22.49 3.36
C LYS A 706 5.07 23.75 4.16
N ARG A 707 6.12 24.55 4.34
CA ARG A 707 5.99 25.89 4.94
C ARG A 707 5.13 26.79 4.05
N ASN A 708 4.27 27.60 4.67
CA ASN A 708 3.58 28.68 4.00
C ASN A 708 4.54 29.87 3.87
N LEU A 709 5.37 29.86 2.83
CA LEU A 709 6.46 30.82 2.64
C LEU A 709 5.99 32.28 2.69
N HIS A 710 4.75 32.58 2.27
CA HIS A 710 4.17 33.93 2.32
C HIS A 710 4.04 34.45 3.76
N ASP A 711 3.74 33.56 4.70
CA ASP A 711 3.49 33.93 6.10
C ASP A 711 4.76 33.78 6.95
N THR A 712 5.64 32.85 6.57
CA THR A 712 6.82 32.47 7.36
C THR A 712 8.08 33.27 7.07
N CYS A 713 8.22 33.83 5.86
CA CYS A 713 9.40 34.60 5.47
C CYS A 713 9.03 35.70 4.46
N ASP A 714 9.86 36.74 4.40
CA ASP A 714 9.67 37.84 3.47
C ASP A 714 10.37 37.56 2.13
N PHE A 715 11.52 36.86 2.18
CA PHE A 715 12.26 36.40 1.01
C PHE A 715 12.71 34.95 1.14
N VAL A 716 12.81 34.29 -0.01
CA VAL A 716 13.48 33.00 -0.16
C VAL A 716 14.74 33.21 -0.99
N ILE A 717 15.89 32.83 -0.46
CA ILE A 717 17.16 32.86 -1.19
C ILE A 717 17.52 31.43 -1.61
N CYS A 718 17.52 31.19 -2.92
CA CYS A 718 17.95 29.92 -3.48
C CYS A 718 19.44 29.97 -3.83
N VAL A 719 20.22 28.99 -3.37
CA VAL A 719 21.66 28.87 -3.60
C VAL A 719 21.99 27.54 -4.29
N GLY A 720 22.28 27.60 -5.57
CA GLY A 720 22.74 26.46 -6.36
C GLY A 720 24.26 26.41 -6.40
N TYR A 721 24.86 25.28 -6.05
CA TYR A 721 26.30 25.09 -6.16
C TYR A 721 26.63 24.23 -7.37
N TYR A 722 27.51 24.74 -8.24
CA TYR A 722 28.08 23.98 -9.35
C TYR A 722 29.59 24.15 -9.36
N ASN A 723 30.35 23.05 -9.33
CA ASN A 723 31.81 23.06 -9.16
C ASN A 723 32.27 23.98 -8.01
N ASN A 724 31.58 23.89 -6.87
CA ASN A 724 31.83 24.70 -5.68
C ASN A 724 31.56 26.22 -5.83
N LYS A 725 31.11 26.69 -6.99
CA LYS A 725 30.70 28.08 -7.23
C LYS A 725 29.21 28.28 -6.89
N PRO A 726 28.85 29.25 -6.03
CA PRO A 726 27.46 29.54 -5.72
C PRO A 726 26.80 30.39 -6.82
N TYR A 727 25.54 30.06 -7.12
CA TYR A 727 24.61 30.84 -7.93
C TYR A 727 23.42 31.19 -7.05
N THR A 728 23.06 32.47 -6.97
CA THR A 728 22.03 32.92 -6.02
C THR A 728 20.84 33.57 -6.70
N TRP A 729 19.65 33.32 -6.14
CA TRP A 729 18.40 33.95 -6.55
C TRP A 729 17.65 34.48 -5.34
N VAL A 730 17.41 35.79 -5.29
CA VAL A 730 16.74 36.49 -4.19
C VAL A 730 15.28 36.72 -4.57
N ILE A 731 14.38 35.87 -4.05
CA ILE A 731 12.99 35.82 -4.50
C ILE A 731 12.06 36.33 -3.38
N PRO A 732 11.26 37.40 -3.60
CA PRO A 732 10.21 37.79 -2.67
C PRO A 732 9.23 36.63 -2.45
N SER A 733 8.90 36.30 -1.19
CA SER A 733 8.06 35.14 -0.91
C SER A 733 6.68 35.24 -1.58
N LYS A 734 6.15 36.46 -1.71
CA LYS A 734 4.88 36.79 -2.37
C LYS A 734 4.85 36.43 -3.86
N ASP A 735 6.00 36.44 -4.53
CA ASP A 735 6.10 36.14 -5.96
C ASP A 735 6.13 34.63 -6.24
N LEU A 736 6.25 33.80 -5.20
CA LEU A 736 6.13 32.35 -5.28
C LEU A 736 4.65 31.95 -5.22
N ARG A 737 4.18 31.07 -6.12
CA ARG A 737 2.82 30.55 -5.99
C ARG A 737 2.69 29.67 -4.75
N LYS A 738 1.58 29.83 -4.01
CA LYS A 738 1.28 29.09 -2.77
C LYS A 738 1.21 27.58 -2.95
N ASP A 739 1.02 27.06 -4.17
CA ASP A 739 0.93 25.63 -4.50
C ASP A 739 2.29 24.99 -4.87
N LEU A 740 3.36 25.76 -5.07
CA LEU A 740 4.68 25.25 -5.48
C LEU A 740 5.25 24.19 -4.54
N GLN A 741 5.62 23.03 -5.08
CA GLN A 741 6.25 21.92 -4.34
C GLN A 741 7.79 21.95 -4.41
N GLY A 742 8.33 22.72 -5.35
CA GLY A 742 9.76 22.93 -5.54
C GLY A 742 10.01 24.11 -6.48
N ILE A 743 11.24 24.61 -6.49
CA ILE A 743 11.70 25.66 -7.41
C ILE A 743 12.77 25.02 -8.29
N THR A 744 12.66 25.23 -9.61
CA THR A 744 13.61 24.71 -10.59
C THR A 744 14.12 25.88 -11.41
N ILE A 745 15.44 26.05 -11.49
CA ILE A 745 16.06 27.20 -12.16
C ILE A 745 17.21 26.70 -13.03
N ASN A 746 17.24 27.14 -14.29
CA ASN A 746 18.40 26.98 -15.17
C ASN A 746 19.00 28.38 -15.39
N PRO A 747 20.27 28.62 -15.02
CA PRO A 747 20.92 29.91 -15.23
C PRO A 747 21.17 30.23 -16.71
N ASN A 748 21.17 29.21 -17.59
CA ASN A 748 21.55 29.33 -19.00
C ASN A 748 20.33 29.49 -19.94
N LEU A 749 19.10 29.55 -19.41
CA LEU A 749 17.88 29.71 -20.23
C LEU A 749 17.28 31.11 -20.05
N GLU A 750 17.32 31.91 -21.11
CA GLU A 750 16.87 33.33 -21.12
C GLU A 750 15.41 33.52 -20.68
N ASN A 751 14.54 32.53 -20.93
CA ASN A 751 13.09 32.59 -20.61
C ASN A 751 12.71 31.96 -19.25
N SER A 752 13.69 31.72 -18.36
CA SER A 752 13.41 31.13 -17.05
C SER A 752 12.69 32.12 -16.12
N ARG A 753 11.51 31.74 -15.59
CA ARG A 753 10.64 32.57 -14.72
C ARG A 753 11.39 33.25 -13.57
N TYR A 754 12.37 32.58 -12.98
CA TYR A 754 13.09 33.07 -11.80
C TYR A 754 14.43 33.74 -12.13
N LEU A 755 14.80 33.84 -13.41
CA LEU A 755 16.07 34.44 -13.83
C LEU A 755 16.16 35.92 -13.43
N ARG A 756 15.03 36.65 -13.45
CA ARG A 756 14.94 38.04 -12.99
C ARG A 756 15.36 38.26 -11.53
N TYR A 757 15.40 37.20 -10.73
CA TYR A 757 15.83 37.25 -9.32
C TYR A 757 17.30 36.87 -9.13
N SER A 758 18.02 36.55 -10.21
CA SER A 758 19.43 36.19 -10.16
C SER A 758 20.24 37.36 -9.59
N GLU A 759 21.00 37.10 -8.52
CA GLU A 759 21.79 38.12 -7.81
C GLU A 759 21.00 39.40 -7.46
N ALA A 760 19.68 39.31 -7.30
CA ALA A 760 18.79 40.45 -7.08
C ALA A 760 18.81 40.96 -5.62
N TRP A 761 20.01 41.11 -5.05
CA TRP A 761 20.25 41.56 -3.68
C TRP A 761 19.68 42.95 -3.38
N HIS A 762 19.55 43.79 -4.42
CA HIS A 762 18.93 45.11 -4.34
C HIS A 762 17.47 45.06 -3.84
N LEU A 763 16.77 43.93 -4.00
CA LEU A 763 15.39 43.76 -3.52
C LEU A 763 15.28 43.71 -1.98
N LEU A 764 16.39 43.53 -1.27
CA LEU A 764 16.42 43.48 0.20
C LEU A 764 16.56 44.86 0.87
N ARG A 765 16.72 45.93 0.09
CA ARG A 765 16.91 47.31 0.58
C ARG A 765 15.59 48.05 0.77
#